data_AF-A0AA88W4D2-F1
#
_entry.id   AF-A0AA88W4D2-F1
#
_cell.length_a   1.000
_cell.length_b   1.000
_cell.length_c   1.000
_cell.angle_alpha   90.00
_cell.angle_beta   90.00
_cell.angle_gamma   90.00
#
_symmetry.space_group_name_H-M   'P 1'
#
loop_
_entity.id
_entity.type
_entity.pdbx_description
1 polymer ?
#
loop_
_entity_poly.entity_id
_entity_poly.type
_entity_poly.pdbx_seq_one_letter_code
_entity_poly.pdbx_strand_id
1 'polypeptide(L)'
;MAGKGEDPAIGIDLGTTYSCVGVWQHGRVEIITNDLGSRTTPSIVAFTDTERLIGAAAKNQDSVNPANTIFDAKRLIGRRFSDLSVQSDLKLWPFNVIPGPADKPIIVVNYKGEQKQLAAEEISSMVLVKMRQTAEAFLGRTIKNAVVTVPAYFNNSQRQATKDAGVIAGLNVIRIINEPTAAAIAYGLDTRGTRAGVRNVLIFDLGGGTFDVSLLTIDEGNIEVKATGGDTHLGGEDFDNRLVDHFVQEFNRKHKKDISGNPRALKRLKTACERVKRLLSCTAQTTLGVDCLFEGIDFFLTVTRARFEELNMDLFRNCLELVEHCLRDAKMDKTMVHEVVLVGGSTRIPKVQQILQDFFHGKELCKSINQDEAVAYGAAALAAIMDGRVHEMVLLDVTPLSLGVEVTGGIMNVLIPRNTPIPTKKEGIFSTQNDNQTSVFVRVFEGERTKTKDNNLLGEFASSSFPPARRGVPEIKECFEMDANGILNVTAEVLTTGEKRKITITNDKGRLSKDEIERMVREAEKYKVEDEENKKKVEAKIALENYAYDIRNTLMDEKNNSTLTEVDKKKIQDAVVNTIYWLDRNQLAEVQDFEEKMKELKSVCSLIIANVSWAAFPSVAVDFAQRNLCPQCHINSLSVEMAGKGEDPAIGIDLGTTYSCVGVWQHGRVEIITNDLGSRTTPSIVAFTDTERLIGASAKNQDSINPANTIFARFEELNMDLFRNCLEPVEHCLRDAKMVKTMVHGVVLVDVTPLSLGVEITGGIMKVLIPRNTPITTKKEGIFCTESDNQTCVFVRVFEGERTRTKDNNLLGEFTSSSLPAARRGVQKIKECFEMDANGILNVSAEVLTTGEKQKITITNDKGRLSKDEIERMIREAEKYKVEDEDNKKKVDAKIALEYYAYDIRNTLMDEKNNSKLTEVEKKKIQDAVVNTINWLDWNQLAEAEEFEEKIKKLRSVCSPVIANVY
;
A
#
# COMPACT_ATOMS: atom_id res chain seq x y z
N MET A 1 2.02 -33.01 24.29
CA MET A 1 1.40 -31.91 25.05
C MET A 1 2.31 -30.70 24.94
N ALA A 2 2.01 -29.76 24.04
CA ALA A 2 2.74 -28.49 23.90
C ALA A 2 2.05 -27.43 24.75
N GLY A 3 2.85 -26.58 25.41
CA GLY A 3 2.40 -25.62 26.40
C GLY A 3 1.50 -24.53 25.82
N LYS A 4 0.46 -24.17 26.59
CA LYS A 4 -0.26 -22.90 26.42
C LYS A 4 0.68 -21.76 26.83
N GLY A 5 1.18 -20.97 25.86
CA GLY A 5 1.81 -19.67 26.13
C GLY A 5 3.05 -19.32 25.32
N GLU A 6 3.06 -19.49 24.00
CA GLU A 6 4.21 -19.08 23.17
C GLU A 6 3.92 -17.80 22.35
N ASP A 7 4.98 -17.00 22.17
CA ASP A 7 4.97 -15.70 21.51
C ASP A 7 4.29 -15.76 20.13
N PRO A 8 3.38 -14.82 19.79
CA PRO A 8 2.66 -14.85 18.52
C PRO A 8 3.63 -14.84 17.34
N ALA A 9 3.41 -15.75 16.39
CA ALA A 9 4.11 -15.75 15.12
C ALA A 9 3.44 -14.79 14.13
N ILE A 10 4.25 -14.06 13.37
CA ILE A 10 3.80 -13.16 12.30
C ILE A 10 4.13 -13.73 10.92
N GLY A 11 3.34 -13.36 9.91
CA GLY A 11 3.67 -13.61 8.51
C GLY A 11 4.21 -12.36 7.87
N ILE A 12 5.39 -12.44 7.25
CA ILE A 12 6.02 -11.32 6.56
C ILE A 12 6.15 -11.66 5.08
N ASP A 13 5.53 -10.84 4.25
CA ASP A 13 5.87 -10.74 2.85
C ASP A 13 7.05 -9.78 2.65
N LEU A 14 8.22 -10.32 2.32
CA LEU A 14 9.42 -9.53 2.03
C LEU A 14 9.52 -9.32 0.53
N GLY A 15 8.75 -8.37 -0.03
CA GLY A 15 8.73 -8.11 -1.47
C GLY A 15 9.89 -7.24 -1.97
N THR A 16 10.11 -7.23 -3.29
CA THR A 16 11.18 -6.43 -3.94
C THR A 16 10.97 -4.93 -3.75
N THR A 17 9.74 -4.45 -3.98
CA THR A 17 9.41 -3.01 -3.92
C THR A 17 8.69 -2.64 -2.62
N TYR A 18 7.81 -3.51 -2.13
CA TYR A 18 7.05 -3.31 -0.89
C TYR A 18 7.08 -4.60 -0.07
N SER A 19 7.10 -4.44 1.25
CA SER A 19 6.91 -5.51 2.22
C SER A 19 5.60 -5.33 2.97
N CYS A 20 5.01 -6.43 3.44
CA CYS A 20 3.72 -6.47 4.12
C CYS A 20 3.80 -7.42 5.32
N VAL A 21 3.10 -7.13 6.40
CA VAL A 21 3.11 -7.96 7.62
C VAL A 21 1.69 -8.23 8.11
N GLY A 22 1.41 -9.48 8.44
CA GLY A 22 0.14 -9.94 8.96
C GLY A 22 0.29 -10.76 10.23
N VAL A 23 -0.79 -10.85 11.01
CA VAL A 23 -0.87 -11.68 12.21
C VAL A 23 -2.24 -12.34 12.30
N TRP A 24 -2.31 -13.52 12.90
CA TRP A 24 -3.58 -14.15 13.24
C TRP A 24 -4.11 -13.62 14.57
N GLN A 25 -5.24 -12.91 14.53
CA GLN A 25 -5.90 -12.35 15.70
C GLN A 25 -7.42 -12.45 15.56
N HIS A 26 -8.12 -12.71 16.67
CA HIS A 26 -9.58 -12.79 16.70
C HIS A 26 -10.19 -13.80 15.70
N GLY A 27 -9.49 -14.92 15.46
CA GLY A 27 -9.96 -15.99 14.57
C GLY A 27 -9.82 -15.70 13.07
N ARG A 28 -9.04 -14.68 12.68
CA ARG A 28 -8.74 -14.33 11.28
C ARG A 28 -7.32 -13.79 11.14
N VAL A 29 -6.88 -13.63 9.90
CA VAL A 29 -5.67 -12.83 9.63
C VAL A 29 -6.02 -11.34 9.60
N GLU A 30 -5.18 -10.55 10.25
CA GLU A 30 -5.20 -9.09 10.23
C GLU A 30 -3.90 -8.60 9.58
N ILE A 31 -4.03 -7.78 8.52
CA ILE A 31 -2.89 -7.11 7.89
C ILE A 31 -2.64 -5.80 8.61
N ILE A 32 -1.42 -5.62 9.09
CA ILE A 32 -1.07 -4.55 10.02
C ILE A 32 -0.65 -3.30 9.23
N THR A 33 -1.17 -2.14 9.62
CA THR A 33 -0.72 -0.85 9.08
C THR A 33 0.55 -0.38 9.77
N ASN A 34 1.46 0.23 9.01
CA ASN A 34 2.61 0.93 9.57
C ASN A 34 2.23 2.25 10.25
N ASP A 35 3.24 2.96 10.74
CA ASP A 35 3.16 4.27 11.41
C ASP A 35 2.55 5.39 10.56
N LEU A 36 2.44 5.21 9.24
CA LEU A 36 1.78 6.14 8.32
C LEU A 36 0.38 5.67 7.91
N GLY A 37 -0.15 4.60 8.52
CA GLY A 37 -1.45 4.03 8.18
C GLY A 37 -1.47 3.18 6.91
N SER A 38 -0.32 2.91 6.28
CA SER A 38 -0.22 2.07 5.08
C SER A 38 -0.05 0.61 5.44
N ARG A 39 -0.75 -0.30 4.75
CA ARG A 39 -0.64 -1.75 4.93
C ARG A 39 0.61 -2.36 4.31
N THR A 40 1.27 -1.62 3.43
CA THR A 40 2.54 -2.00 2.82
C THR A 40 3.60 -0.95 3.13
N THR A 41 4.86 -1.38 3.21
CA THR A 41 6.00 -0.52 3.50
C THR A 41 7.04 -0.68 2.39
N PRO A 42 7.54 0.41 1.78
CA PRO A 42 8.58 0.30 0.76
C PRO A 42 9.80 -0.49 1.25
N SER A 43 10.33 -1.41 0.43
CA SER A 43 11.53 -2.18 0.73
C SER A 43 12.79 -1.37 0.43
N ILE A 44 12.91 -0.21 1.07
CA ILE A 44 13.96 0.79 0.82
C ILE A 44 14.65 1.14 2.14
N VAL A 45 15.98 1.23 2.11
CA VAL A 45 16.82 1.63 3.24
C VAL A 45 17.74 2.76 2.79
N ALA A 46 17.82 3.84 3.56
CA ALA A 46 18.75 4.94 3.28
C ALA A 46 19.67 5.21 4.47
N PHE A 47 20.90 5.59 4.15
CA PHE A 47 21.92 5.97 5.12
C PHE A 47 22.22 7.45 4.98
N THR A 48 22.17 8.17 6.10
CA THR A 48 22.50 9.60 6.17
C THR A 48 23.72 9.83 7.05
N ASP A 49 24.12 11.08 7.22
CA ASP A 49 25.19 11.44 8.14
C ASP A 49 24.80 11.26 9.62
N THR A 50 23.51 11.03 9.91
CA THR A 50 22.97 10.98 11.28
C THR A 50 22.26 9.67 11.61
N GLU A 51 21.51 9.12 10.66
CA GLU A 51 20.56 8.04 10.93
C GLU A 51 20.36 7.10 9.73
N ARG A 52 19.67 5.99 9.99
CA ARG A 52 19.19 5.08 8.95
C ARG A 52 17.69 5.24 8.82
N LEU A 53 17.24 5.44 7.60
CA LEU A 53 15.83 5.54 7.27
C LEU A 53 15.37 4.25 6.61
N ILE A 54 14.18 3.77 6.94
CA ILE A 54 13.61 2.54 6.38
C ILE A 54 12.17 2.82 5.94
N GLY A 55 11.76 2.29 4.79
CA GLY A 55 10.40 2.43 4.29
C GLY A 55 10.14 3.79 3.64
N ALA A 56 8.98 4.39 3.95
CA ALA A 56 8.56 5.64 3.34
C ALA A 56 9.54 6.80 3.61
N ALA A 57 10.16 6.85 4.79
CA ALA A 57 11.17 7.85 5.11
C ALA A 57 12.38 7.77 4.17
N ALA A 58 12.85 6.55 3.87
CA ALA A 58 13.93 6.33 2.90
C ALA A 58 13.50 6.70 1.47
N LYS A 59 12.28 6.30 1.07
CA LYS A 59 11.69 6.62 -0.25
C LYS A 59 11.62 8.13 -0.48
N ASN A 60 11.22 8.91 0.53
CA ASN A 60 11.02 10.36 0.38
C ASN A 60 12.30 11.15 0.08
N GLN A 61 13.47 10.64 0.47
CA GLN A 61 14.76 11.32 0.24
C GLN A 61 15.61 10.68 -0.87
N ASP A 62 15.06 9.69 -1.58
CA ASP A 62 15.80 8.89 -2.58
C ASP A 62 16.36 9.73 -3.75
N SER A 63 15.68 10.81 -4.12
CA SER A 63 16.11 11.74 -5.18
C SER A 63 17.19 12.73 -4.72
N VAL A 64 17.32 12.95 -3.41
CA VAL A 64 18.31 13.85 -2.81
C VAL A 64 19.58 13.10 -2.46
N ASN A 65 19.44 11.85 -2.01
CA ASN A 65 20.55 10.98 -1.58
C ASN A 65 20.56 9.63 -2.34
N PRO A 66 20.63 9.64 -3.68
CA PRO A 66 20.45 8.42 -4.47
C PRO A 66 21.58 7.39 -4.26
N ALA A 67 22.80 7.84 -4.00
CA ALA A 67 23.97 6.96 -3.84
C ALA A 67 23.95 6.14 -2.53
N ASN A 68 23.24 6.61 -1.49
CA ASN A 68 23.15 5.93 -0.19
C ASN A 68 21.72 5.46 0.12
N THR A 69 20.85 5.41 -0.90
CA THR A 69 19.48 4.90 -0.78
C THR A 69 19.36 3.60 -1.56
N ILE A 70 19.22 2.51 -0.83
CA ILE A 70 19.24 1.14 -1.33
C ILE A 70 17.81 0.65 -1.49
N PHE A 71 17.50 0.17 -2.69
CA PHE A 71 16.26 -0.48 -3.09
C PHE A 71 16.61 -1.72 -3.93
N ASP A 72 15.63 -2.57 -4.27
CA ASP A 72 15.82 -3.81 -5.03
C ASP A 72 16.84 -4.79 -4.42
N ALA A 73 17.14 -4.70 -3.12
CA ALA A 73 18.09 -5.60 -2.46
C ALA A 73 17.72 -7.10 -2.63
N LYS A 74 16.42 -7.40 -2.81
CA LYS A 74 15.91 -8.74 -3.12
C LYS A 74 16.37 -9.28 -4.48
N ARG A 75 16.76 -8.41 -5.45
CA ARG A 75 17.40 -8.83 -6.71
C ARG A 75 18.88 -9.20 -6.52
N LEU A 76 19.53 -8.74 -5.46
CA LEU A 76 20.93 -9.06 -5.12
C LEU A 76 21.10 -10.25 -4.18
N ILE A 77 20.12 -10.48 -3.30
CA ILE A 77 20.23 -11.47 -2.23
C ILE A 77 20.53 -12.88 -2.78
N GLY A 78 21.55 -13.54 -2.23
CA GLY A 78 21.97 -14.90 -2.60
C GLY A 78 22.58 -15.06 -4.01
N ARG A 79 22.91 -13.96 -4.71
CA ARG A 79 23.55 -13.98 -6.04
C ARG A 79 25.06 -13.78 -5.99
N ARG A 80 25.70 -13.98 -7.14
CA ARG A 80 27.09 -13.58 -7.37
C ARG A 80 27.15 -12.25 -8.11
N PHE A 81 28.18 -11.46 -7.82
CA PHE A 81 28.47 -10.22 -8.51
C PHE A 81 28.62 -10.45 -10.01
N SER A 82 29.28 -11.54 -10.43
CA SER A 82 29.47 -11.87 -11.85
C SER A 82 28.21 -12.38 -12.58
N ASP A 83 27.09 -12.61 -11.90
CA ASP A 83 25.86 -13.06 -12.56
C ASP A 83 25.38 -12.02 -13.58
N LEU A 84 24.97 -12.46 -14.78
CA LEU A 84 24.58 -11.57 -15.89
C LEU A 84 23.44 -10.61 -15.54
N SER A 85 22.51 -11.08 -14.71
CA SER A 85 21.40 -10.25 -14.24
C SER A 85 21.87 -9.15 -13.31
N VAL A 86 22.78 -9.47 -12.37
CA VAL A 86 23.41 -8.47 -11.49
C VAL A 86 24.17 -7.45 -12.32
N GLN A 87 25.00 -7.89 -13.27
CA GLN A 87 25.75 -6.99 -14.16
C GLN A 87 24.84 -6.07 -15.01
N SER A 88 23.61 -6.50 -15.29
CA SER A 88 22.62 -5.67 -15.99
C SER A 88 21.99 -4.65 -15.03
N ASP A 89 21.60 -5.08 -13.83
CA ASP A 89 21.01 -4.21 -12.81
C ASP A 89 21.99 -3.14 -12.29
N LEU A 90 23.30 -3.43 -12.21
CA LEU A 90 24.34 -2.46 -11.82
C LEU A 90 24.34 -1.19 -12.67
N LYS A 91 23.87 -1.27 -13.92
CA LYS A 91 23.79 -0.13 -14.84
C LYS A 91 22.61 0.79 -14.51
N LEU A 92 21.65 0.30 -13.73
CA LEU A 92 20.39 0.96 -13.43
C LEU A 92 20.37 1.54 -12.00
N TRP A 93 21.21 1.02 -11.11
CA TRP A 93 21.27 1.48 -9.73
C TRP A 93 22.18 2.70 -9.55
N PRO A 94 21.72 3.69 -8.76
CA PRO A 94 22.54 4.86 -8.43
C PRO A 94 23.55 4.61 -7.30
N PHE A 95 23.37 3.53 -6.52
CA PHE A 95 24.26 3.12 -5.45
C PHE A 95 25.34 2.18 -5.96
N ASN A 96 26.49 2.19 -5.30
CA ASN A 96 27.65 1.40 -5.73
C ASN A 96 27.57 -0.02 -5.17
N VAL A 97 27.88 -1.00 -6.02
CA VAL A 97 28.01 -2.41 -5.63
C VAL A 97 29.33 -2.93 -6.18
N ILE A 98 30.10 -3.60 -5.34
CA ILE A 98 31.44 -4.10 -5.66
C ILE A 98 31.51 -5.63 -5.46
N PRO A 99 32.43 -6.33 -6.13
CA PRO A 99 32.69 -7.73 -5.83
C PRO A 99 33.36 -7.85 -4.46
N GLY A 100 32.74 -8.61 -3.57
CA GLY A 100 33.28 -8.99 -2.28
C GLY A 100 33.97 -10.35 -2.29
N PRO A 101 34.29 -10.87 -1.09
CA PRO A 101 34.80 -12.23 -0.93
C PRO A 101 33.90 -13.25 -1.63
N ALA A 102 34.53 -14.22 -2.30
CA ALA A 102 33.84 -15.27 -3.05
C ALA A 102 32.83 -14.77 -4.10
N ASP A 103 33.11 -13.61 -4.71
CA ASP A 103 32.29 -13.01 -5.76
C ASP A 103 30.88 -12.63 -5.27
N LYS A 104 30.69 -12.40 -3.96
CA LYS A 104 29.43 -11.91 -3.40
C LYS A 104 29.25 -10.42 -3.75
N PRO A 105 28.06 -9.95 -4.20
CA PRO A 105 27.83 -8.52 -4.38
C PRO A 105 27.77 -7.82 -3.02
N ILE A 106 28.56 -6.75 -2.86
CA ILE A 106 28.64 -5.94 -1.65
C ILE A 106 28.23 -4.51 -1.96
N ILE A 107 27.25 -4.01 -1.22
CA ILE A 107 26.69 -2.67 -1.37
C ILE A 107 27.55 -1.70 -0.56
N VAL A 108 27.97 -0.59 -1.20
CA VAL A 108 28.83 0.42 -0.57
C VAL A 108 28.04 1.69 -0.33
N VAL A 109 27.96 2.10 0.93
CA VAL A 109 27.26 3.32 1.37
C VAL A 109 28.16 4.18 2.26
N ASN A 110 27.91 5.48 2.28
CA ASN A 110 28.48 6.38 3.28
C ASN A 110 27.46 6.57 4.40
N TYR A 111 27.87 6.28 5.63
CA TYR A 111 27.05 6.39 6.82
C TYR A 111 27.86 7.05 7.93
N LYS A 112 27.36 8.17 8.48
CA LYS A 112 28.06 8.95 9.52
C LYS A 112 29.52 9.31 9.16
N GLY A 113 29.75 9.70 7.91
CA GLY A 113 31.08 10.05 7.40
C GLY A 113 32.02 8.85 7.14
N GLU A 114 31.58 7.61 7.38
CA GLU A 114 32.36 6.40 7.11
C GLU A 114 31.77 5.60 5.96
N GLN A 115 32.64 5.07 5.10
CA GLN A 115 32.22 4.11 4.08
C GLN A 115 31.96 2.74 4.73
N LYS A 116 30.76 2.21 4.54
CA LYS A 116 30.32 0.89 4.98
C LYS A 116 30.14 -0.04 3.79
N GLN A 117 30.48 -1.30 3.99
CA GLN A 117 30.29 -2.39 3.04
C GLN A 117 29.26 -3.35 3.63
N LEU A 118 28.12 -3.48 2.97
CA LEU A 118 26.95 -4.21 3.48
C LEU A 118 26.55 -5.29 2.49
N ALA A 119 26.24 -6.47 2.99
CA ALA A 119 25.64 -7.53 2.21
C ALA A 119 24.14 -7.28 1.99
N ALA A 120 23.57 -7.88 0.95
CA ALA A 120 22.12 -7.77 0.68
C ALA A 120 21.26 -8.31 1.84
N GLU A 121 21.74 -9.34 2.55
CA GLU A 121 21.09 -9.90 3.74
C GLU A 121 20.97 -8.87 4.87
N GLU A 122 21.98 -8.02 5.05
CA GLU A 122 21.96 -6.94 6.06
C GLU A 122 20.90 -5.90 5.69
N ILE A 123 20.82 -5.49 4.42
CA ILE A 123 19.80 -4.54 3.97
C ILE A 123 18.39 -5.13 4.14
N SER A 124 18.18 -6.38 3.71
CA SER A 124 16.89 -7.07 3.90
C SER A 124 16.54 -7.25 5.38
N SER A 125 17.52 -7.49 6.25
CA SER A 125 17.29 -7.58 7.70
C SER A 125 16.74 -6.29 8.28
N MET A 126 17.16 -5.12 7.78
CA MET A 126 16.66 -3.82 8.23
C MET A 126 15.18 -3.66 7.88
N VAL A 127 14.76 -4.08 6.69
CA VAL A 127 13.35 -4.11 6.29
C VAL A 127 12.55 -5.06 7.19
N LEU A 128 13.07 -6.26 7.47
CA LEU A 128 12.45 -7.22 8.39
C LEU A 128 12.32 -6.67 9.82
N VAL A 129 13.31 -5.92 10.31
CA VAL A 129 13.25 -5.22 11.60
C VAL A 129 12.08 -4.22 11.61
N LYS A 130 11.90 -3.42 10.54
CA LYS A 130 10.77 -2.49 10.44
C LYS A 130 9.42 -3.23 10.43
N MET A 131 9.34 -4.39 9.76
CA MET A 131 8.13 -5.22 9.74
C MET A 131 7.82 -5.79 11.12
N ARG A 132 8.84 -6.29 11.83
CA ARG A 132 8.71 -6.73 13.23
C ARG A 132 8.25 -5.57 14.12
N GLN A 133 8.90 -4.41 14.06
CA GLN A 133 8.54 -3.24 14.87
C GLN A 133 7.10 -2.79 14.63
N THR A 134 6.63 -2.86 13.39
CA THR A 134 5.23 -2.56 13.02
C THR A 134 4.27 -3.52 13.72
N ALA A 135 4.58 -4.82 13.71
CA ALA A 135 3.78 -5.81 14.43
C ALA A 135 3.87 -5.67 15.96
N GLU A 136 5.04 -5.34 16.49
CA GLU A 136 5.26 -5.09 17.93
C GLU A 136 4.46 -3.90 18.43
N ALA A 137 4.44 -2.80 17.66
CA ALA A 137 3.64 -1.61 17.96
C ALA A 137 2.13 -1.92 17.97
N PHE A 138 1.66 -2.75 17.04
CA PHE A 138 0.26 -3.16 16.96
C PHE A 138 -0.15 -4.11 18.10
N LEU A 139 0.71 -5.06 18.45
CA LEU A 139 0.41 -6.10 19.46
C LEU A 139 0.78 -5.70 20.90
N GLY A 140 1.56 -4.64 21.08
CA GLY A 140 2.05 -4.18 22.38
C GLY A 140 3.04 -5.11 23.07
N ARG A 141 3.74 -5.97 22.32
CA ARG A 141 4.71 -6.96 22.84
C ARG A 141 5.77 -7.32 21.81
N THR A 142 6.91 -7.83 22.28
CA THR A 142 8.02 -8.30 21.43
C THR A 142 7.63 -9.52 20.59
N ILE A 143 8.11 -9.56 19.35
CA ILE A 143 7.85 -10.66 18.41
C ILE A 143 9.15 -11.35 18.04
N LYS A 144 9.19 -12.69 18.16
CA LYS A 144 10.37 -13.50 17.83
C LYS A 144 10.16 -14.44 16.67
N ASN A 145 8.96 -14.99 16.49
CA ASN A 145 8.72 -16.02 15.49
C ASN A 145 8.11 -15.42 14.22
N ALA A 146 8.61 -15.81 13.05
CA ALA A 146 8.07 -15.34 11.77
C ALA A 146 8.07 -16.43 10.70
N VAL A 147 7.04 -16.42 9.86
CA VAL A 147 7.05 -17.03 8.53
C VAL A 147 7.42 -15.95 7.53
N VAL A 148 8.43 -16.18 6.69
CA VAL A 148 8.93 -15.21 5.71
C VAL A 148 8.74 -15.76 4.30
N THR A 149 8.26 -14.94 3.38
CA THR A 149 8.02 -15.36 1.99
C THR A 149 9.26 -15.24 1.11
N VAL A 150 9.30 -16.07 0.06
CA VAL A 150 10.27 -16.00 -1.04
C VAL A 150 9.58 -16.33 -2.37
N PRO A 151 10.10 -15.84 -3.51
CA PRO A 151 9.63 -16.26 -4.82
C PRO A 151 9.70 -17.77 -4.98
N ALA A 152 8.73 -18.38 -5.65
CA ALA A 152 8.71 -19.84 -5.80
C ALA A 152 9.96 -20.35 -6.53
N TYR A 153 10.44 -19.58 -7.51
CA TYR A 153 11.63 -19.90 -8.29
C TYR A 153 12.96 -19.49 -7.62
N PHE A 154 12.95 -19.07 -6.35
CA PHE A 154 14.20 -18.86 -5.61
C PHE A 154 15.00 -20.14 -5.45
N ASN A 155 16.28 -20.01 -5.74
CA ASN A 155 17.25 -21.09 -5.65
C ASN A 155 17.70 -21.32 -4.20
N ASN A 156 18.52 -22.37 -3.97
CA ASN A 156 18.92 -22.72 -2.60
C ASN A 156 19.70 -21.60 -1.88
N SER A 157 20.60 -20.90 -2.58
CA SER A 157 21.40 -19.80 -2.00
C SER A 157 20.53 -18.61 -1.61
N GLN A 158 19.54 -18.27 -2.43
CA GLN A 158 18.63 -17.15 -2.16
C GLN A 158 17.71 -17.44 -0.97
N ARG A 159 17.12 -18.65 -0.89
CA ARG A 159 16.30 -19.08 0.26
C ARG A 159 17.07 -18.98 1.57
N GLN A 160 18.31 -19.46 1.54
CA GLN A 160 19.17 -19.43 2.72
C GLN A 160 19.55 -18.01 3.12
N ALA A 161 19.91 -17.16 2.15
CA ALA A 161 20.25 -15.77 2.41
C ALA A 161 19.06 -14.98 2.99
N THR A 162 17.83 -15.24 2.53
CA THR A 162 16.60 -14.67 3.14
C THR A 162 16.39 -15.16 4.57
N LYS A 163 16.62 -16.45 4.85
CA LYS A 163 16.56 -16.99 6.22
C LYS A 163 17.61 -16.33 7.12
N ASP A 164 18.84 -16.16 6.62
CA ASP A 164 19.93 -15.52 7.35
C ASP A 164 19.60 -14.03 7.63
N ALA A 165 18.98 -13.31 6.68
CA ALA A 165 18.45 -11.96 6.92
C ALA A 165 17.43 -11.89 8.06
N GLY A 166 16.57 -12.92 8.19
CA GLY A 166 15.66 -13.05 9.32
C GLY A 166 16.38 -13.25 10.66
N VAL A 167 17.43 -14.07 10.68
CA VAL A 167 18.28 -14.26 11.87
C VAL A 167 18.95 -12.94 12.27
N ILE A 168 19.53 -12.20 11.32
CA ILE A 168 20.14 -10.89 11.56
C ILE A 168 19.11 -9.89 12.09
N ALA A 169 17.86 -9.96 11.64
CA ALA A 169 16.76 -9.14 12.14
C ALA A 169 16.31 -9.51 13.57
N GLY A 170 16.85 -10.58 14.17
CA GLY A 170 16.43 -11.09 15.47
C GLY A 170 15.11 -11.86 15.41
N LEU A 171 14.79 -12.46 14.27
CA LEU A 171 13.62 -13.33 14.08
C LEU A 171 14.06 -14.79 14.00
N ASN A 172 13.34 -15.65 14.73
CA ASN A 172 13.30 -17.07 14.48
C ASN A 172 12.40 -17.36 13.28
N VAL A 173 13.01 -17.57 12.12
CA VAL A 173 12.29 -17.92 10.89
C VAL A 173 11.84 -19.38 10.98
N ILE A 174 10.62 -19.59 11.45
CA ILE A 174 10.03 -20.93 11.66
C ILE A 174 9.74 -21.64 10.34
N ARG A 175 9.47 -20.88 9.27
CA ARG A 175 9.24 -21.40 7.93
C ARG A 175 9.55 -20.35 6.87
N ILE A 176 10.17 -20.80 5.79
CA ILE A 176 10.17 -20.10 4.50
C ILE A 176 9.03 -20.67 3.66
N ILE A 177 8.19 -19.80 3.11
CA ILE A 177 7.06 -20.18 2.25
C ILE A 177 7.21 -19.51 0.87
N ASN A 178 6.83 -20.25 -0.18
CA ASN A 178 6.75 -19.69 -1.52
C ASN A 178 5.59 -18.68 -1.62
N GLU A 179 5.82 -17.54 -2.26
CA GLU A 179 4.83 -16.46 -2.47
C GLU A 179 3.51 -16.95 -3.08
N PRO A 180 3.50 -17.68 -4.22
CA PRO A 180 2.27 -18.20 -4.78
C PRO A 180 1.61 -19.27 -3.89
N THR A 181 2.39 -20.05 -3.13
CA THR A 181 1.83 -20.98 -2.14
C THR A 181 1.13 -20.22 -1.01
N ALA A 182 1.71 -19.11 -0.52
CA ALA A 182 1.08 -18.27 0.48
C ALA A 182 -0.24 -17.67 -0.05
N ALA A 183 -0.24 -17.14 -1.27
CA ALA A 183 -1.46 -16.63 -1.89
C ALA A 183 -2.53 -17.72 -2.07
N ALA A 184 -2.14 -18.96 -2.39
CA ALA A 184 -3.06 -20.10 -2.44
C ALA A 184 -3.68 -20.43 -1.07
N ILE A 185 -2.92 -20.30 0.02
CA ILE A 185 -3.46 -20.42 1.39
C ILE A 185 -4.51 -19.33 1.64
N ALA A 186 -4.21 -18.08 1.30
CA ALA A 186 -5.16 -16.96 1.46
C ALA A 186 -6.45 -17.21 0.67
N TYR A 187 -6.34 -17.62 -0.59
CA TYR A 187 -7.47 -17.98 -1.44
C TYR A 187 -8.27 -19.18 -0.91
N GLY A 188 -7.58 -20.24 -0.45
CA GLY A 188 -8.22 -21.45 0.08
C GLY A 188 -8.99 -21.19 1.38
N LEU A 189 -8.53 -20.25 2.21
CA LEU A 189 -9.24 -19.82 3.42
C LEU A 189 -10.46 -18.94 3.09
N ASP A 190 -10.35 -18.05 2.11
CA ASP A 190 -11.44 -17.17 1.64
C ASP A 190 -12.60 -17.96 1.03
N THR A 191 -12.28 -19.02 0.28
CA THR A 191 -13.27 -19.86 -0.42
C THR A 191 -13.81 -21.03 0.41
N ARG A 192 -13.36 -21.17 1.66
CA ARG A 192 -13.72 -22.28 2.53
C ARG A 192 -15.24 -22.27 2.83
N GLY A 193 -15.92 -23.35 2.49
CA GLY A 193 -17.36 -23.53 2.75
C GLY A 193 -18.30 -22.88 1.71
N THR A 194 -17.78 -22.08 0.77
CA THR A 194 -18.57 -21.52 -0.34
C THR A 194 -18.46 -22.36 -1.61
N ARG A 195 -17.40 -23.16 -1.74
CA ARG A 195 -17.08 -23.97 -2.92
C ARG A 195 -16.71 -25.39 -2.52
N ALA A 196 -17.46 -26.38 -3.01
CA ALA A 196 -17.22 -27.80 -2.75
C ALA A 196 -16.39 -28.47 -3.86
N GLY A 197 -15.60 -29.48 -3.49
CA GLY A 197 -14.83 -30.34 -4.39
C GLY A 197 -13.40 -29.89 -4.70
N VAL A 198 -12.62 -30.80 -5.27
CA VAL A 198 -11.24 -30.59 -5.72
C VAL A 198 -11.17 -29.51 -6.80
N ARG A 199 -10.28 -28.53 -6.63
CA ARG A 199 -10.06 -27.47 -7.63
C ARG A 199 -8.61 -27.35 -8.02
N ASN A 200 -8.35 -27.25 -9.31
CA ASN A 200 -7.05 -26.84 -9.83
C ASN A 200 -7.03 -25.31 -10.01
N VAL A 201 -6.11 -24.65 -9.32
CA VAL A 201 -5.99 -23.20 -9.28
C VAL A 201 -4.60 -22.81 -9.77
N LEU A 202 -4.55 -21.89 -10.72
CA LEU A 202 -3.30 -21.28 -11.15
C LEU A 202 -3.12 -19.95 -10.44
N ILE A 203 -2.02 -19.80 -9.71
CA ILE A 203 -1.60 -18.53 -9.13
C ILE A 203 -0.66 -17.86 -10.12
N PHE A 204 -1.01 -16.64 -10.55
CA PHE A 204 -0.20 -15.79 -11.40
C PHE A 204 0.28 -14.60 -10.56
N ASP A 205 1.54 -14.64 -10.13
CA ASP A 205 2.13 -13.63 -9.25
C ASP A 205 3.13 -12.77 -10.02
N LEU A 206 2.74 -11.53 -10.35
CA LEU A 206 3.60 -10.57 -11.04
C LEU A 206 3.84 -9.37 -10.14
N GLY A 207 4.97 -9.41 -9.43
CA GLY A 207 5.36 -8.41 -8.46
C GLY A 207 6.14 -7.23 -9.04
N GLY A 208 6.91 -6.59 -8.18
CA GLY A 208 7.78 -5.47 -8.54
C GLY A 208 9.06 -5.90 -9.25
N GLY A 209 9.60 -7.09 -8.97
CA GLY A 209 10.84 -7.54 -9.60
C GLY A 209 10.93 -9.03 -9.91
N THR A 210 9.91 -9.80 -9.57
CA THR A 210 9.82 -11.24 -9.81
C THR A 210 8.46 -11.60 -10.38
N PHE A 211 8.44 -12.65 -11.20
CA PHE A 211 7.26 -13.26 -11.73
C PHE A 211 7.27 -14.74 -11.35
N ASP A 212 6.24 -15.21 -10.68
CA ASP A 212 6.05 -16.62 -10.36
C ASP A 212 4.69 -17.12 -10.88
N VAL A 213 4.67 -18.37 -11.32
CA VAL A 213 3.45 -19.10 -11.66
C VAL A 213 3.47 -20.45 -10.97
N SER A 214 2.38 -20.77 -10.27
CA SER A 214 2.21 -22.10 -9.67
C SER A 214 0.84 -22.64 -9.99
N LEU A 215 0.79 -23.91 -10.38
CA LEU A 215 -0.46 -24.65 -10.53
C LEU A 215 -0.62 -25.58 -9.34
N LEU A 216 -1.73 -25.44 -8.61
CA LEU A 216 -2.01 -26.18 -7.39
C LEU A 216 -3.35 -26.90 -7.48
N THR A 217 -3.48 -27.99 -6.73
CA THR A 217 -4.77 -28.63 -6.45
C THR A 217 -5.14 -28.33 -5.00
N ILE A 218 -6.35 -27.80 -4.80
CA ILE A 218 -6.93 -27.48 -3.50
C ILE A 218 -8.11 -28.41 -3.25
N ASP A 219 -8.08 -29.16 -2.15
CA ASP A 219 -9.12 -30.12 -1.77
C ASP A 219 -9.36 -30.11 -0.25
N GLU A 220 -10.50 -29.59 0.19
CA GLU A 220 -10.92 -29.53 1.61
C GLU A 220 -9.86 -28.96 2.59
N GLY A 221 -9.02 -28.03 2.12
CA GLY A 221 -7.93 -27.43 2.89
C GLY A 221 -6.56 -28.08 2.68
N ASN A 222 -6.47 -29.19 1.94
CA ASN A 222 -5.21 -29.71 1.43
C ASN A 222 -4.79 -28.89 0.21
N ILE A 223 -3.55 -28.39 0.20
CA ILE A 223 -2.97 -27.68 -0.92
C ILE A 223 -1.76 -28.46 -1.41
N GLU A 224 -1.80 -28.88 -2.67
CA GLU A 224 -0.72 -29.58 -3.34
C GLU A 224 -0.25 -28.79 -4.56
N VAL A 225 1.01 -28.36 -4.56
CA VAL A 225 1.64 -27.73 -5.73
C VAL A 225 1.96 -28.82 -6.76
N LYS A 226 1.41 -28.70 -7.97
CA LYS A 226 1.63 -29.64 -9.07
C LYS A 226 2.83 -29.27 -9.92
N ALA A 227 3.00 -27.97 -10.17
CA ALA A 227 4.17 -27.44 -10.84
C ALA A 227 4.35 -25.97 -10.47
N THR A 228 5.59 -25.50 -10.54
CA THR A 228 5.93 -24.09 -10.41
C THR A 228 6.96 -23.68 -11.46
N GLY A 229 6.90 -22.43 -11.87
CA GLY A 229 7.87 -21.78 -12.74
C GLY A 229 7.91 -20.29 -12.46
N GLY A 230 8.80 -19.57 -13.12
CA GLY A 230 8.91 -18.13 -12.93
C GLY A 230 10.19 -17.54 -13.51
N ASP A 231 10.31 -16.24 -13.35
CA ASP A 231 11.52 -15.46 -13.61
C ASP A 231 11.80 -14.53 -12.43
N THR A 232 12.98 -14.69 -11.84
CA THR A 232 13.41 -13.92 -10.66
C THR A 232 13.92 -12.51 -10.99
N HIS A 233 13.87 -12.09 -12.26
CA HIS A 233 14.16 -10.71 -12.72
C HIS A 233 13.17 -10.22 -13.78
N LEU A 234 11.88 -10.48 -13.58
CA LEU A 234 10.82 -9.95 -14.41
C LEU A 234 9.73 -9.36 -13.53
N GLY A 235 9.45 -8.06 -13.65
CA GLY A 235 8.39 -7.42 -12.87
C GLY A 235 8.19 -5.95 -13.18
N GLY A 236 7.49 -5.27 -12.27
CA GLY A 236 7.11 -3.86 -12.37
C GLY A 236 8.26 -2.88 -12.63
N GLU A 237 9.45 -3.15 -12.08
CA GLU A 237 10.66 -2.32 -12.26
C GLU A 237 11.17 -2.36 -13.70
N ASP A 238 11.06 -3.50 -14.38
CA ASP A 238 11.48 -3.62 -15.78
C ASP A 238 10.55 -2.82 -16.68
N PHE A 239 9.25 -2.79 -16.35
CA PHE A 239 8.27 -1.95 -17.04
C PHE A 239 8.52 -0.46 -16.83
N ASP A 240 8.94 -0.08 -15.62
CA ASP A 240 9.32 1.30 -15.30
C ASP A 240 10.57 1.70 -16.10
N ASN A 241 11.57 0.83 -16.19
CA ASN A 241 12.79 1.09 -16.95
C ASN A 241 12.52 1.28 -18.45
N ARG A 242 11.59 0.51 -19.05
CA ARG A 242 11.15 0.72 -20.45
C ARG A 242 10.53 2.10 -20.67
N LEU A 243 9.75 2.59 -19.70
CA LEU A 243 9.23 3.97 -19.74
C LEU A 243 10.35 4.99 -19.56
N VAL A 244 11.26 4.79 -18.62
CA VAL A 244 12.41 5.68 -18.40
C VAL A 244 13.23 5.82 -19.68
N ASP A 245 13.60 4.70 -20.32
CA ASP A 245 14.36 4.72 -21.57
C ASP A 245 13.64 5.50 -22.67
N HIS A 246 12.32 5.27 -22.81
CA HIS A 246 11.49 6.02 -23.76
C HIS A 246 11.51 7.52 -23.47
N PHE A 247 11.33 7.93 -22.21
CA PHE A 247 11.29 9.34 -21.83
C PHE A 247 12.67 10.01 -21.86
N VAL A 248 13.76 9.30 -21.60
CA VAL A 248 15.14 9.78 -21.81
C VAL A 248 15.36 10.10 -23.28
N GLN A 249 14.94 9.19 -24.17
CA GLN A 249 15.02 9.41 -25.62
C GLN A 249 14.16 10.60 -26.06
N GLU A 250 12.94 10.73 -25.54
CA GLU A 250 12.05 11.86 -25.84
C GLU A 250 12.59 13.20 -25.32
N PHE A 251 13.17 13.22 -24.12
CA PHE A 251 13.83 14.40 -23.58
C PHE A 251 14.99 14.85 -24.48
N ASN A 252 15.85 13.91 -24.88
CA ASN A 252 16.94 14.19 -25.82
C ASN A 252 16.41 14.63 -27.19
N ARG A 253 15.35 14.00 -27.71
CA ARG A 253 14.74 14.37 -29.00
C ARG A 253 14.23 15.80 -28.99
N LYS A 254 13.50 16.21 -27.94
CA LYS A 254 12.87 17.53 -27.79
C LYS A 254 13.87 18.63 -27.41
N HIS A 255 14.78 18.35 -26.47
CA HIS A 255 15.64 19.37 -25.86
C HIS A 255 17.12 19.27 -26.27
N LYS A 256 17.51 18.25 -27.04
CA LYS A 256 18.89 17.98 -27.48
C LYS A 256 19.89 17.86 -26.34
N LYS A 257 19.43 17.34 -25.20
CA LYS A 257 20.22 17.11 -23.98
C LYS A 257 20.04 15.68 -23.51
N ASP A 258 21.13 15.01 -23.17
CA ASP A 258 21.09 13.66 -22.60
C ASP A 258 21.16 13.72 -21.07
N ILE A 259 20.21 13.06 -20.42
CA ILE A 259 20.09 13.00 -18.96
C ILE A 259 20.63 11.69 -18.38
N SER A 260 21.05 10.74 -19.23
CA SER A 260 21.50 9.41 -18.83
C SER A 260 22.67 9.44 -17.83
N GLY A 261 23.51 10.48 -17.88
CA GLY A 261 24.63 10.69 -16.96
C GLY A 261 24.27 11.37 -15.63
N ASN A 262 22.99 11.69 -15.38
CA ASN A 262 22.57 12.42 -14.17
C ASN A 262 21.67 11.54 -13.27
N PRO A 263 22.22 10.94 -12.19
CA PRO A 263 21.47 10.04 -11.31
C PRO A 263 20.24 10.68 -10.66
N ARG A 264 20.33 11.98 -10.32
CA ARG A 264 19.20 12.72 -9.72
C ARG A 264 18.06 12.89 -10.71
N ALA A 265 18.37 13.27 -11.96
CA ALA A 265 17.37 13.41 -13.02
C ALA A 265 16.72 12.06 -13.34
N LEU A 266 17.53 11.01 -13.53
CA LEU A 266 17.03 9.66 -13.79
C LEU A 266 16.14 9.14 -12.66
N LYS A 267 16.52 9.35 -11.40
CA LYS A 267 15.72 8.90 -10.27
C LYS A 267 14.38 9.63 -10.19
N ARG A 268 14.36 10.96 -10.38
CA ARG A 268 13.11 11.74 -10.45
C ARG A 268 12.22 11.28 -11.60
N LEU A 269 12.82 11.01 -12.76
CA LEU A 269 12.09 10.48 -13.92
C LEU A 269 11.53 9.09 -13.65
N LYS A 270 12.29 8.18 -13.03
CA LYS A 270 11.86 6.84 -12.66
C LYS A 270 10.66 6.87 -11.70
N THR A 271 10.70 7.71 -10.66
CA THR A 271 9.57 7.91 -9.74
C THR A 271 8.32 8.42 -10.48
N ALA A 272 8.50 9.31 -11.47
CA ALA A 272 7.40 9.76 -12.31
C ALA A 272 6.88 8.64 -13.24
N CYS A 273 7.75 7.78 -13.77
CA CYS A 273 7.39 6.64 -14.60
C CYS A 273 6.59 5.56 -13.84
N GLU A 274 7.01 5.20 -12.61
CA GLU A 274 6.24 4.28 -11.73
C GLU A 274 4.81 4.80 -11.55
N ARG A 275 4.68 6.09 -11.27
CA ARG A 275 3.39 6.76 -11.09
C ARG A 275 2.54 6.74 -12.36
N VAL A 276 3.15 7.05 -13.51
CA VAL A 276 2.49 6.99 -14.83
C VAL A 276 2.01 5.58 -15.15
N LYS A 277 2.84 4.55 -14.95
CA LYS A 277 2.48 3.13 -15.13
C LYS A 277 1.24 2.77 -14.30
N ARG A 278 1.21 3.17 -13.03
CA ARG A 278 0.06 2.92 -12.14
C ARG A 278 -1.20 3.60 -12.64
N LEU A 279 -1.14 4.86 -13.06
CA LEU A 279 -2.29 5.58 -13.62
C LEU A 279 -2.80 4.94 -14.90
N LEU A 280 -1.91 4.55 -15.82
CA LEU A 280 -2.27 3.89 -17.07
C LEU A 280 -2.96 2.54 -16.87
N SER A 281 -2.91 1.96 -15.66
CA SER A 281 -3.69 0.76 -15.33
C SER A 281 -5.19 1.06 -15.17
N CYS A 282 -5.58 2.33 -14.94
CA CYS A 282 -6.96 2.76 -14.74
C CYS A 282 -7.42 3.78 -15.79
N THR A 283 -6.50 4.61 -16.31
CA THR A 283 -6.78 5.62 -17.35
C THR A 283 -6.20 5.21 -18.69
N ALA A 284 -6.80 5.71 -19.77
CA ALA A 284 -6.40 5.35 -21.13
C ALA A 284 -5.15 6.13 -21.60
N GLN A 285 -4.93 7.31 -21.02
CA GLN A 285 -3.74 8.15 -21.18
C GLN A 285 -3.45 8.91 -19.88
N THR A 286 -2.25 9.46 -19.74
CA THR A 286 -1.86 10.34 -18.64
C THR A 286 -0.68 11.21 -19.06
N THR A 287 -0.41 12.28 -18.32
CA THR A 287 0.76 13.14 -18.52
C THR A 287 1.85 12.83 -17.51
N LEU A 288 3.06 12.55 -18.00
CA LEU A 288 4.26 12.60 -17.18
C LEU A 288 4.65 14.06 -16.99
N GLY A 289 4.78 14.52 -15.75
CA GLY A 289 5.25 15.87 -15.41
C GLY A 289 6.34 15.84 -14.36
N VAL A 290 7.48 16.45 -14.68
CA VAL A 290 8.60 16.67 -13.76
C VAL A 290 9.19 18.06 -13.96
N ASP A 291 8.99 18.94 -12.99
CA ASP A 291 9.52 20.30 -13.01
C ASP A 291 11.05 20.29 -12.89
N CYS A 292 11.73 21.17 -13.61
CA CYS A 292 13.18 21.33 -13.56
C CYS A 292 13.92 19.98 -13.59
N LEU A 293 13.53 19.07 -14.48
CA LEU A 293 14.07 17.71 -14.54
C LEU A 293 15.59 17.73 -14.73
N PHE A 294 16.07 18.56 -15.67
CA PHE A 294 17.49 18.70 -15.98
C PHE A 294 17.81 20.12 -16.46
N GLU A 295 18.84 20.75 -15.87
CA GLU A 295 19.30 22.11 -16.20
C GLU A 295 18.18 23.17 -16.26
N GLY A 296 17.22 23.10 -15.33
CA GLY A 296 16.09 24.04 -15.24
C GLY A 296 14.99 23.83 -16.29
N ILE A 297 15.07 22.77 -17.10
CA ILE A 297 14.05 22.43 -18.10
C ILE A 297 12.97 21.59 -17.43
N ASP A 298 11.73 22.07 -17.48
CA ASP A 298 10.55 21.27 -17.12
C ASP A 298 10.26 20.25 -18.21
N PHE A 299 9.84 19.05 -17.81
CA PHE A 299 9.52 17.98 -18.74
C PHE A 299 8.09 17.49 -18.56
N PHE A 300 7.25 17.82 -19.55
CA PHE A 300 5.87 17.36 -19.65
C PHE A 300 5.66 16.60 -20.96
N LEU A 301 5.15 15.38 -20.87
CA LEU A 301 4.81 14.58 -22.04
C LEU A 301 3.63 13.64 -21.73
N THR A 302 2.61 13.69 -22.59
CA THR A 302 1.48 12.77 -22.55
C THR A 302 1.88 11.41 -23.11
N VAL A 303 1.45 10.35 -22.45
CA VAL A 303 1.66 8.96 -22.87
C VAL A 303 0.34 8.19 -22.77
N THR A 304 0.10 7.31 -23.73
CA THR A 304 -1.10 6.46 -23.78
C THR A 304 -0.82 5.07 -23.21
N ARG A 305 -1.88 4.38 -22.80
CA ARG A 305 -1.79 2.97 -22.39
C ARG A 305 -1.27 2.09 -23.52
N ALA A 306 -1.73 2.32 -24.76
CA ALA A 306 -1.28 1.55 -25.92
C ALA A 306 0.23 1.69 -26.16
N ARG A 307 0.79 2.89 -25.96
CA ARG A 307 2.25 3.11 -26.03
C ARG A 307 3.00 2.34 -24.95
N PHE A 308 2.53 2.40 -23.70
CA PHE A 308 3.11 1.63 -22.60
C PHE A 308 3.07 0.11 -22.87
N GLU A 309 1.95 -0.39 -23.37
CA GLU A 309 1.79 -1.81 -23.68
C GLU A 309 2.70 -2.27 -24.81
N GLU A 310 2.91 -1.44 -25.83
CA GLU A 310 3.84 -1.76 -26.90
C GLU A 310 5.29 -1.86 -26.41
N LEU A 311 5.72 -0.92 -25.56
CA LEU A 311 7.07 -0.89 -25.00
C LEU A 311 7.40 -2.14 -24.15
N ASN A 312 6.38 -2.89 -23.72
CA ASN A 312 6.50 -4.01 -22.78
C ASN A 312 5.93 -5.33 -23.31
N MET A 313 5.48 -5.39 -24.57
CA MET A 313 4.75 -6.54 -25.11
C MET A 313 5.58 -7.84 -25.07
N ASP A 314 6.88 -7.75 -25.31
CA ASP A 314 7.81 -8.87 -25.20
C ASP A 314 7.86 -9.44 -23.78
N LEU A 315 7.95 -8.57 -22.77
CA LEU A 315 7.96 -8.96 -21.36
C LEU A 315 6.63 -9.60 -20.94
N PHE A 316 5.51 -9.08 -21.43
CA PHE A 316 4.18 -9.66 -21.17
C PHE A 316 4.02 -11.04 -21.82
N ARG A 317 4.54 -11.24 -23.04
CA ARG A 317 4.52 -12.55 -23.72
C ARG A 317 5.40 -13.57 -23.00
N ASN A 318 6.57 -13.17 -22.52
CA ASN A 318 7.44 -14.04 -21.73
C ASN A 318 6.73 -14.61 -20.49
N CYS A 319 5.85 -13.84 -19.85
CA CYS A 319 5.03 -14.33 -18.74
C CYS A 319 4.14 -15.51 -19.16
N LEU A 320 3.51 -15.45 -20.34
CA LEU A 320 2.64 -16.51 -20.84
C LEU A 320 3.40 -17.78 -21.24
N GLU A 321 4.61 -17.65 -21.78
CA GLU A 321 5.46 -18.80 -22.09
C GLU A 321 5.74 -19.63 -20.82
N LEU A 322 6.03 -18.94 -19.71
CA LEU A 322 6.23 -19.57 -18.41
C LEU A 322 4.96 -20.23 -17.84
N VAL A 323 3.79 -19.62 -18.04
CA VAL A 323 2.49 -20.25 -17.72
C VAL A 323 2.31 -21.54 -18.51
N GLU A 324 2.63 -21.54 -19.80
CA GLU A 324 2.54 -22.72 -20.65
C GLU A 324 3.53 -23.82 -20.22
N HIS A 325 4.75 -23.46 -19.82
CA HIS A 325 5.71 -24.40 -19.24
C HIS A 325 5.18 -25.02 -17.94
N CYS A 326 4.58 -24.23 -17.06
CA CYS A 326 4.00 -24.71 -15.81
C CYS A 326 2.87 -25.74 -16.06
N LEU A 327 1.98 -25.49 -17.03
CA LEU A 327 0.92 -26.42 -17.42
C LEU A 327 1.48 -27.74 -17.97
N ARG A 328 2.52 -27.67 -18.82
CA ARG A 328 3.20 -28.86 -19.36
C ARG A 328 3.82 -29.70 -18.25
N ASP A 329 4.48 -29.07 -17.29
CA ASP A 329 5.09 -29.76 -16.14
C ASP A 329 4.07 -30.44 -15.25
N ALA A 330 2.94 -29.77 -15.00
CA ALA A 330 1.82 -30.34 -14.26
C ALA A 330 1.06 -31.41 -15.07
N LYS A 331 1.39 -31.59 -16.35
CA LYS A 331 0.68 -32.46 -17.31
C LYS A 331 -0.81 -32.15 -17.34
N MET A 332 -1.15 -30.86 -17.27
CA MET A 332 -2.52 -30.38 -17.15
C MET A 332 -2.90 -29.53 -18.36
N ASP A 333 -4.04 -29.85 -18.95
CA ASP A 333 -4.60 -29.03 -20.02
C ASP A 333 -5.21 -27.73 -19.45
N LYS A 334 -5.20 -26.67 -20.25
CA LYS A 334 -5.77 -25.36 -19.89
C LYS A 334 -7.22 -25.47 -19.39
N THR A 335 -8.01 -26.38 -19.97
CA THR A 335 -9.42 -26.60 -19.62
C THR A 335 -9.61 -27.19 -18.22
N MET A 336 -8.58 -27.83 -17.66
CA MET A 336 -8.61 -28.41 -16.31
C MET A 336 -8.28 -27.40 -15.21
N VAL A 337 -7.78 -26.21 -15.56
CA VAL A 337 -7.61 -25.10 -14.64
C VAL A 337 -8.98 -24.53 -14.34
N HIS A 338 -9.41 -24.59 -13.09
CA HIS A 338 -10.73 -24.10 -12.69
C HIS A 338 -10.69 -22.58 -12.56
N GLU A 339 -9.65 -22.05 -11.91
CA GLU A 339 -9.51 -20.62 -11.61
C GLU A 339 -8.08 -20.14 -11.80
N VAL A 340 -7.97 -18.87 -12.17
CA VAL A 340 -6.71 -18.14 -12.31
C VAL A 340 -6.74 -16.97 -11.34
N VAL A 341 -5.90 -17.02 -10.31
CA VAL A 341 -5.84 -16.04 -9.23
C VAL A 341 -4.67 -15.10 -9.47
N LEU A 342 -4.94 -13.80 -9.42
CA LEU A 342 -3.94 -12.76 -9.64
C LEU A 342 -3.33 -12.30 -8.31
N VAL A 343 -2.00 -12.20 -8.27
CA VAL A 343 -1.22 -11.74 -7.11
C VAL A 343 -0.13 -10.78 -7.60
N GLY A 344 0.25 -9.82 -6.78
CA GLY A 344 1.28 -8.84 -7.11
C GLY A 344 0.73 -7.64 -7.89
N GLY A 345 1.18 -6.44 -7.51
CA GLY A 345 0.61 -5.18 -8.00
C GLY A 345 0.72 -4.97 -9.52
N SER A 346 1.66 -5.62 -10.21
CA SER A 346 1.79 -5.49 -11.67
C SER A 346 0.72 -6.30 -12.43
N THR A 347 -0.01 -7.20 -11.78
CA THR A 347 -1.18 -7.86 -12.38
C THR A 347 -2.36 -6.91 -12.58
N ARG A 348 -2.31 -5.69 -12.04
CA ARG A 348 -3.30 -4.62 -12.31
C ARG A 348 -3.22 -4.09 -13.74
N ILE A 349 -2.11 -4.34 -14.45
CA ILE A 349 -1.96 -3.91 -15.85
C ILE A 349 -3.03 -4.59 -16.72
N PRO A 350 -3.92 -3.83 -17.38
CA PRO A 350 -5.03 -4.38 -18.15
C PRO A 350 -4.58 -5.36 -19.23
N LYS A 351 -3.44 -5.09 -19.89
CA LYS A 351 -2.89 -5.97 -20.93
C LYS A 351 -2.50 -7.34 -20.42
N VAL A 352 -1.87 -7.40 -19.25
CA VAL A 352 -1.48 -8.67 -18.61
C VAL A 352 -2.72 -9.51 -18.32
N GLN A 353 -3.79 -8.89 -17.80
CA GLN A 353 -5.06 -9.58 -17.57
C GLN A 353 -5.70 -10.04 -18.88
N GLN A 354 -5.74 -9.19 -19.91
CA GLN A 354 -6.32 -9.51 -21.21
C GLN A 354 -5.64 -10.72 -21.84
N ILE A 355 -4.30 -10.70 -21.97
CA ILE A 355 -3.58 -11.79 -22.63
C ILE A 355 -3.70 -13.11 -21.84
N LEU A 356 -3.84 -13.03 -20.51
CA LEU A 356 -4.04 -14.20 -19.66
C LEU A 356 -5.48 -14.76 -19.81
N GLN A 357 -6.49 -13.89 -19.89
CA GLN A 357 -7.87 -14.30 -20.22
C GLN A 357 -7.94 -14.99 -21.58
N ASP A 358 -7.34 -14.37 -22.60
CA ASP A 358 -7.28 -14.92 -23.95
C ASP A 358 -6.59 -16.29 -23.95
N PHE A 359 -5.47 -16.42 -23.21
CA PHE A 359 -4.74 -17.67 -23.05
C PHE A 359 -5.59 -18.80 -22.44
N PHE A 360 -6.52 -18.46 -21.54
CA PHE A 360 -7.49 -19.38 -20.92
C PHE A 360 -8.89 -19.32 -21.55
N HIS A 361 -8.98 -18.97 -22.84
CA HIS A 361 -10.21 -18.99 -23.65
C HIS A 361 -11.34 -18.11 -23.09
N GLY A 362 -11.01 -16.91 -22.61
CA GLY A 362 -11.95 -15.94 -22.07
C GLY A 362 -12.40 -16.23 -20.64
N LYS A 363 -11.73 -17.14 -19.92
CA LYS A 363 -12.01 -17.44 -18.51
C LYS A 363 -11.85 -16.17 -17.66
N GLU A 364 -12.83 -15.89 -16.82
CA GLU A 364 -12.76 -14.78 -15.86
C GLU A 364 -11.63 -14.99 -14.83
N LEU A 365 -10.87 -13.93 -14.57
CA LEU A 365 -9.75 -13.97 -13.61
C LEU A 365 -10.26 -13.69 -12.20
N CYS A 366 -9.83 -14.50 -11.24
CA CYS A 366 -10.23 -14.35 -9.85
C CYS A 366 -9.52 -13.15 -9.19
N LYS A 367 -10.34 -12.23 -8.68
CA LYS A 367 -9.92 -11.01 -7.98
C LYS A 367 -10.48 -10.94 -6.55
N SER A 368 -10.90 -12.08 -5.96
CA SER A 368 -11.54 -12.10 -4.63
C SER A 368 -10.56 -11.75 -3.50
N ILE A 369 -9.27 -12.03 -3.70
CA ILE A 369 -8.21 -11.68 -2.76
C ILE A 369 -7.49 -10.40 -3.18
N ASN A 370 -7.05 -9.61 -2.20
CA ASN A 370 -6.26 -8.42 -2.48
C ASN A 370 -4.85 -8.81 -2.96
N GLN A 371 -4.52 -8.39 -4.19
CA GLN A 371 -3.27 -8.68 -4.89
C GLN A 371 -2.00 -8.23 -4.14
N ASP A 372 -2.08 -7.19 -3.30
CA ASP A 372 -0.95 -6.62 -2.55
C ASP A 372 -0.82 -7.20 -1.12
N GLU A 373 -1.87 -7.86 -0.62
CA GLU A 373 -1.94 -8.35 0.77
C GLU A 373 -1.97 -9.89 0.87
N ALA A 374 -2.35 -10.59 -0.21
CA ALA A 374 -2.60 -12.03 -0.23
C ALA A 374 -1.42 -12.88 0.26
N VAL A 375 -0.20 -12.51 -0.13
CA VAL A 375 1.02 -13.24 0.23
C VAL A 375 1.27 -13.15 1.74
N ALA A 376 1.27 -11.94 2.31
CA ALA A 376 1.39 -11.74 3.76
C ALA A 376 0.23 -12.39 4.53
N TYR A 377 -0.97 -12.37 3.94
CA TYR A 377 -2.14 -13.02 4.52
C TYR A 377 -1.92 -14.52 4.68
N GLY A 378 -1.49 -15.19 3.61
CA GLY A 378 -1.17 -16.61 3.62
C GLY A 378 -0.03 -16.98 4.56
N ALA A 379 1.03 -16.15 4.58
CA ALA A 379 2.14 -16.33 5.50
C ALA A 379 1.70 -16.24 6.98
N ALA A 380 0.81 -15.30 7.30
CA ALA A 380 0.28 -15.13 8.65
C ALA A 380 -0.67 -16.27 9.05
N ALA A 381 -1.46 -16.77 8.10
CA ALA A 381 -2.27 -17.96 8.30
C ALA A 381 -1.39 -19.20 8.58
N LEU A 382 -0.31 -19.40 7.80
CA LEU A 382 0.62 -20.50 8.05
C LEU A 382 1.33 -20.34 9.40
N ALA A 383 1.73 -19.13 9.78
CA ALA A 383 2.32 -18.85 11.08
C ALA A 383 1.37 -19.29 12.22
N ALA A 384 0.07 -19.06 12.06
CA ALA A 384 -0.94 -19.48 13.03
C ALA A 384 -1.22 -20.99 13.05
N ILE A 385 -1.15 -21.66 11.89
CA ILE A 385 -1.22 -23.12 11.79
C ILE A 385 -0.02 -23.74 12.52
N MET A 386 1.18 -23.21 12.31
CA MET A 386 2.41 -23.69 12.97
C MET A 386 2.39 -23.45 14.48
N ASP A 387 1.73 -22.38 14.95
CA ASP A 387 1.50 -22.11 16.38
C ASP A 387 0.30 -22.89 16.97
N GLY A 388 -0.34 -23.76 16.18
CA GLY A 388 -1.46 -24.60 16.61
C GLY A 388 -2.77 -23.86 16.89
N ARG A 389 -2.93 -22.62 16.38
CA ARG A 389 -4.14 -21.79 16.56
C ARG A 389 -5.24 -22.05 15.53
N VAL A 390 -4.89 -22.68 14.42
CA VAL A 390 -5.78 -22.98 13.28
C VAL A 390 -5.77 -24.48 13.02
N HIS A 391 -6.88 -25.03 12.52
CA HIS A 391 -6.99 -26.44 12.13
C HIS A 391 -5.87 -26.88 11.18
N GLU A 392 -5.46 -28.15 11.30
CA GLU A 392 -4.43 -28.75 10.45
C GLU A 392 -4.78 -28.59 8.96
N MET A 393 -3.86 -27.96 8.25
CA MET A 393 -3.85 -27.78 6.81
C MET A 393 -2.66 -28.58 6.27
N VAL A 394 -2.88 -29.48 5.32
CA VAL A 394 -1.77 -30.18 4.68
C VAL A 394 -1.29 -29.35 3.50
N LEU A 395 -0.05 -28.87 3.59
CA LEU A 395 0.63 -28.19 2.49
C LEU A 395 1.73 -29.09 1.94
N LEU A 396 1.60 -29.46 0.66
CA LEU A 396 2.61 -30.18 -0.10
C LEU A 396 3.16 -29.28 -1.20
N ASP A 397 4.32 -28.67 -0.95
CA ASP A 397 5.03 -27.82 -1.91
C ASP A 397 6.05 -28.64 -2.71
N VAL A 398 6.75 -28.03 -3.67
CA VAL A 398 7.72 -28.70 -4.56
C VAL A 398 9.05 -27.93 -4.68
N THR A 399 10.12 -28.61 -5.12
CA THR A 399 11.38 -27.94 -5.51
C THR A 399 11.28 -27.34 -6.92
N PRO A 400 11.67 -26.07 -7.15
CA PRO A 400 11.52 -25.42 -8.47
C PRO A 400 12.55 -25.87 -9.51
N LEU A 401 13.71 -26.37 -9.06
CA LEU A 401 14.84 -26.77 -9.91
C LEU A 401 15.25 -28.21 -9.62
N SER A 402 15.71 -28.88 -10.67
CA SER A 402 16.34 -30.20 -10.61
C SER A 402 17.68 -30.11 -9.89
N LEU A 403 17.94 -31.07 -9.02
CA LEU A 403 19.18 -31.18 -8.24
C LEU A 403 19.93 -32.43 -8.65
N GLY A 404 21.23 -32.28 -8.85
CA GLY A 404 22.06 -33.37 -9.34
C GLY A 404 23.53 -33.17 -9.07
N VAL A 405 24.32 -34.12 -9.55
CA VAL A 405 25.78 -34.09 -9.45
C VAL A 405 26.45 -34.15 -10.81
N GLU A 406 27.66 -33.63 -10.90
CA GLU A 406 28.50 -33.79 -12.08
C GLU A 406 28.99 -35.23 -12.22
N VAL A 407 28.77 -35.81 -13.40
CA VAL A 407 29.37 -37.08 -13.83
C VAL A 407 30.38 -36.85 -14.97
N THR A 408 31.09 -37.92 -15.34
CA THR A 408 32.11 -37.92 -16.40
C THR A 408 31.61 -37.20 -17.66
N GLY A 409 32.42 -36.25 -18.15
CA GLY A 409 32.08 -35.42 -19.32
C GLY A 409 31.43 -34.07 -19.00
N GLY A 410 31.32 -33.67 -17.73
CA GLY A 410 30.68 -32.40 -17.34
C GLY A 410 29.18 -32.42 -17.55
N ILE A 411 28.56 -33.59 -17.36
CA ILE A 411 27.14 -33.85 -17.57
C ILE A 411 26.46 -33.87 -16.21
N MET A 412 25.28 -33.26 -16.12
CA MET A 412 24.47 -33.26 -14.90
C MET A 412 23.69 -34.58 -14.80
N ASN A 413 23.89 -35.33 -13.72
CA ASN A 413 23.06 -36.47 -13.36
C ASN A 413 22.04 -36.05 -12.30
N VAL A 414 20.77 -35.99 -12.69
CA VAL A 414 19.67 -35.50 -11.84
C VAL A 414 19.25 -36.58 -10.84
N LEU A 415 19.23 -36.24 -9.55
CA LEU A 415 18.78 -37.11 -8.46
C LEU A 415 17.39 -36.74 -7.94
N ILE A 416 17.12 -35.43 -7.82
CA ILE A 416 15.80 -34.89 -7.47
C ILE A 416 15.35 -34.03 -8.65
N PRO A 417 14.42 -34.50 -9.49
CA PRO A 417 13.86 -33.68 -10.56
C PRO A 417 13.10 -32.46 -10.02
N ARG A 418 13.01 -31.39 -10.81
CA ARG A 418 12.12 -30.26 -10.51
C ARG A 418 10.67 -30.73 -10.32
N ASN A 419 9.90 -29.93 -9.59
CA ASN A 419 8.52 -30.21 -9.19
C ASN A 419 8.36 -31.49 -8.32
N THR A 420 9.45 -32.03 -7.75
CA THR A 420 9.35 -33.10 -6.75
C THR A 420 8.79 -32.53 -5.44
N PRO A 421 7.76 -33.16 -4.83
CA PRO A 421 7.22 -32.73 -3.54
C PRO A 421 8.27 -32.66 -2.43
N ILE A 422 8.18 -31.65 -1.57
CA ILE A 422 9.08 -31.44 -0.42
C ILE A 422 8.31 -31.51 0.91
N PRO A 423 8.92 -32.02 2.00
CA PRO A 423 10.29 -32.54 2.10
C PRO A 423 10.49 -33.86 1.35
N THR A 424 11.71 -34.12 0.87
CA THR A 424 12.04 -35.36 0.13
C THR A 424 13.48 -35.81 0.38
N LYS A 425 13.71 -37.11 0.20
CA LYS A 425 15.02 -37.74 0.32
C LYS A 425 15.28 -38.67 -0.87
N LYS A 426 16.42 -38.51 -1.53
CA LYS A 426 16.89 -39.38 -2.61
C LYS A 426 18.33 -39.80 -2.39
N GLU A 427 18.66 -41.00 -2.82
CA GLU A 427 19.99 -41.59 -2.65
C GLU A 427 20.50 -42.05 -4.02
N GLY A 428 21.78 -41.82 -4.29
CA GLY A 428 22.51 -42.26 -5.48
C GLY A 428 23.80 -42.96 -5.07
N ILE A 429 24.19 -43.99 -5.82
CA ILE A 429 25.47 -44.68 -5.61
C ILE A 429 26.39 -44.35 -6.79
N PHE A 430 27.56 -43.81 -6.46
CA PHE A 430 28.60 -43.43 -7.40
C PHE A 430 29.87 -44.21 -7.10
N SER A 431 30.80 -44.26 -8.06
CA SER A 431 32.06 -44.98 -7.90
C SER A 431 33.23 -44.25 -8.54
N THR A 432 34.44 -44.61 -8.14
CA THR A 432 35.69 -44.10 -8.73
C THR A 432 35.78 -44.38 -10.23
N GLN A 433 36.39 -43.44 -10.95
CA GLN A 433 36.56 -43.46 -12.40
C GLN A 433 37.94 -43.99 -12.82
N ASN A 434 38.94 -43.89 -11.95
CA ASN A 434 40.31 -44.31 -12.21
C ASN A 434 40.77 -45.39 -11.21
N ASP A 435 41.67 -46.26 -11.67
CA ASP A 435 42.34 -47.23 -10.80
C ASP A 435 43.18 -46.48 -9.76
N ASN A 436 43.16 -46.97 -8.52
CA ASN A 436 43.87 -46.40 -7.37
C ASN A 436 43.46 -44.95 -7.06
N GLN A 437 42.28 -44.51 -7.49
CA GLN A 437 41.75 -43.20 -7.14
C GLN A 437 41.48 -43.12 -5.62
N THR A 438 42.20 -42.24 -4.92
CA THR A 438 42.12 -42.07 -3.46
C THR A 438 41.22 -40.91 -3.01
N SER A 439 40.70 -40.11 -3.96
CA SER A 439 39.70 -39.08 -3.70
C SER A 439 38.74 -38.86 -4.87
N VAL A 440 37.51 -38.43 -4.57
CA VAL A 440 36.44 -38.10 -5.52
C VAL A 440 35.90 -36.74 -5.15
N PHE A 441 35.78 -35.86 -6.13
CA PHE A 441 35.11 -34.57 -5.98
C PHE A 441 33.64 -34.75 -6.36
N VAL A 442 32.76 -34.51 -5.41
CA VAL A 442 31.32 -34.44 -5.63
C VAL A 442 30.97 -32.97 -5.79
N ARG A 443 30.45 -32.61 -6.97
CA ARG A 443 29.99 -31.26 -7.26
C ARG A 443 28.48 -31.30 -7.46
N VAL A 444 27.77 -30.52 -6.65
CA VAL A 444 26.31 -30.48 -6.62
C VAL A 444 25.82 -29.27 -7.39
N PHE A 445 24.85 -29.48 -8.27
CA PHE A 445 24.27 -28.46 -9.14
C PHE A 445 22.75 -28.39 -9.01
N GLU A 446 22.21 -27.22 -9.30
CA GLU A 446 20.79 -27.00 -9.55
C GLU A 446 20.58 -26.42 -10.96
N GLY A 447 19.58 -26.93 -11.69
CA GLY A 447 19.22 -26.47 -13.02
C GLY A 447 18.79 -27.58 -13.99
N GLU A 448 18.30 -27.17 -15.16
CA GLU A 448 17.69 -28.07 -16.15
C GLU A 448 18.59 -28.33 -17.38
N ARG A 449 19.79 -27.75 -17.44
CA ARG A 449 20.71 -27.94 -18.58
C ARG A 449 21.43 -29.28 -18.47
N THR A 450 21.74 -29.90 -19.61
CA THR A 450 22.48 -31.17 -19.62
C THR A 450 23.94 -31.01 -19.18
N LYS A 451 24.59 -29.88 -19.49
CA LYS A 451 25.98 -29.61 -19.14
C LYS A 451 26.04 -28.82 -17.83
N THR A 452 26.85 -29.28 -16.89
CA THR A 452 26.99 -28.70 -15.54
C THR A 452 27.46 -27.24 -15.56
N LYS A 453 28.32 -26.87 -16.52
CA LYS A 453 28.79 -25.49 -16.71
C LYS A 453 27.67 -24.47 -17.02
N ASP A 454 26.52 -24.94 -17.49
CA ASP A 454 25.36 -24.11 -17.83
C ASP A 454 24.29 -24.15 -16.72
N ASN A 455 24.57 -24.84 -15.61
CA ASN A 455 23.73 -24.90 -14.40
C ASN A 455 24.42 -24.18 -13.23
N ASN A 456 23.66 -23.94 -12.15
CA ASN A 456 24.21 -23.27 -10.98
C ASN A 456 24.92 -24.29 -10.07
N LEU A 457 26.19 -24.04 -9.77
CA LEU A 457 26.96 -24.82 -8.80
C LEU A 457 26.52 -24.43 -7.38
N LEU A 458 26.00 -25.41 -6.64
CA LEU A 458 25.60 -25.25 -5.24
C LEU A 458 26.74 -25.47 -4.26
N GLY A 459 27.68 -26.35 -4.59
CA GLY A 459 28.84 -26.63 -3.74
C GLY A 459 29.65 -27.80 -4.25
N GLU A 460 30.88 -27.93 -3.74
CA GLU A 460 31.76 -29.05 -4.04
C GLU A 460 32.44 -29.58 -2.79
N PHE A 461 32.74 -30.88 -2.78
CA PHE A 461 33.51 -31.48 -1.70
C PHE A 461 34.34 -32.66 -2.16
N ALA A 462 35.47 -32.86 -1.49
CA ALA A 462 36.29 -34.03 -1.65
C ALA A 462 35.88 -35.10 -0.64
N SER A 463 35.47 -36.27 -1.13
CA SER A 463 35.56 -37.50 -0.36
C SER A 463 36.97 -38.05 -0.59
N SER A 464 37.79 -38.09 0.46
CA SER A 464 39.20 -38.50 0.40
C SER A 464 39.45 -39.74 1.26
N SER A 465 40.62 -40.35 1.08
CA SER A 465 41.12 -41.49 1.87
C SER A 465 40.54 -42.86 1.47
N PHE A 466 40.18 -43.06 0.21
CA PHE A 466 39.84 -44.41 -0.27
C PHE A 466 41.08 -45.32 -0.25
N PRO A 467 40.96 -46.59 0.19
CA PRO A 467 41.99 -47.59 -0.08
C PRO A 467 42.22 -47.69 -1.60
N PRO A 468 43.47 -47.80 -2.08
CA PRO A 468 43.74 -48.03 -3.49
C PRO A 468 42.99 -49.28 -3.98
N ALA A 469 42.07 -49.09 -4.91
CA ALA A 469 41.25 -50.15 -5.49
C ALA A 469 41.08 -49.92 -6.99
N ARG A 470 40.65 -50.95 -7.72
CA ARG A 470 40.29 -50.81 -9.14
C ARG A 470 39.14 -49.80 -9.29
N ARG A 471 39.10 -49.10 -10.43
CA ARG A 471 37.95 -48.24 -10.79
C ARG A 471 36.65 -49.04 -10.67
N GLY A 472 35.58 -48.42 -10.22
CA GLY A 472 34.30 -49.10 -10.05
C GLY A 472 34.13 -49.87 -8.72
N VAL A 473 35.16 -49.98 -7.88
CA VAL A 473 35.10 -50.77 -6.62
C VAL A 473 34.69 -49.93 -5.40
N PRO A 474 35.28 -48.75 -5.12
CA PRO A 474 34.82 -47.91 -4.02
C PRO A 474 33.45 -47.30 -4.35
N GLU A 475 32.43 -47.72 -3.61
CA GLU A 475 31.07 -47.20 -3.73
C GLU A 475 30.83 -46.05 -2.73
N ILE A 476 30.32 -44.94 -3.26
CA ILE A 476 30.02 -43.72 -2.53
C ILE A 476 28.51 -43.51 -2.61
N LYS A 477 27.85 -43.63 -1.47
CA LYS A 477 26.43 -43.36 -1.34
C LYS A 477 26.22 -41.89 -1.04
N GLU A 478 25.64 -41.18 -1.99
CA GLU A 478 25.23 -39.79 -1.83
C GLU A 478 23.74 -39.74 -1.51
N CYS A 479 23.36 -38.89 -0.57
CA CYS A 479 22.00 -38.74 -0.07
C CYS A 479 21.63 -37.27 -0.04
N PHE A 480 20.65 -36.92 -0.87
CA PHE A 480 20.08 -35.60 -1.03
C PHE A 480 18.80 -35.53 -0.21
N GLU A 481 18.76 -34.63 0.76
CA GLU A 481 17.61 -34.40 1.63
C GLU A 481 17.19 -32.93 1.52
N MET A 482 15.98 -32.70 1.02
CA MET A 482 15.36 -31.39 0.92
C MET A 482 14.37 -31.23 2.06
N ASP A 483 14.53 -30.18 2.86
CA ASP A 483 13.63 -29.89 3.99
C ASP A 483 12.34 -29.17 3.53
N ALA A 484 11.45 -28.89 4.49
CA ALA A 484 10.17 -28.22 4.23
C ALA A 484 10.30 -26.69 3.95
N ASN A 485 11.52 -26.13 3.99
CA ASN A 485 11.84 -24.77 3.55
C ASN A 485 12.38 -24.76 2.10
N GLY A 486 12.59 -25.93 1.50
CA GLY A 486 13.28 -26.06 0.21
C GLY A 486 14.78 -25.84 0.32
N ILE A 487 15.40 -26.18 1.46
CA ILE A 487 16.85 -26.11 1.68
C ILE A 487 17.48 -27.50 1.59
N LEU A 488 18.50 -27.64 0.74
CA LEU A 488 19.17 -28.92 0.44
C LEU A 488 20.28 -29.26 1.45
N ASN A 489 20.26 -30.50 1.93
CA ASN A 489 21.33 -31.14 2.68
C ASN A 489 21.86 -32.35 1.88
N VAL A 490 23.17 -32.46 1.69
CA VAL A 490 23.80 -33.57 0.95
C VAL A 490 24.78 -34.33 1.83
N THR A 491 24.54 -35.61 2.03
CA THR A 491 25.46 -36.48 2.78
C THR A 491 26.12 -37.47 1.85
N ALA A 492 27.42 -37.68 1.98
CA ALA A 492 28.15 -38.72 1.28
C ALA A 492 28.71 -39.72 2.28
N GLU A 493 28.47 -41.00 2.02
CA GLU A 493 28.95 -42.12 2.81
C GLU A 493 29.77 -43.05 1.92
N VAL A 494 31.01 -43.34 2.33
CA VAL A 494 31.85 -44.33 1.66
C VAL A 494 31.45 -45.69 2.21
N LEU A 495 30.78 -46.53 1.41
CA LEU A 495 30.15 -47.76 1.90
C LEU A 495 31.17 -48.77 2.44
N THR A 496 32.39 -48.78 1.89
CA THR A 496 33.44 -49.73 2.28
C THR A 496 34.09 -49.41 3.63
N THR A 497 34.17 -48.13 4.01
CA THR A 497 34.80 -47.70 5.27
C THR A 497 33.77 -47.28 6.32
N GLY A 498 32.52 -47.05 5.92
CA GLY A 498 31.48 -46.43 6.76
C GLY A 498 31.77 -44.95 7.08
N GLU A 499 32.79 -44.35 6.45
CA GLU A 499 33.10 -42.93 6.66
C GLU A 499 31.97 -42.09 6.08
N LYS A 500 31.28 -41.37 6.97
CA LYS A 500 30.22 -40.43 6.61
C LYS A 500 30.79 -39.01 6.62
N ARG A 501 30.65 -38.32 5.50
CA ARG A 501 30.78 -36.87 5.43
C ARG A 501 29.41 -36.29 5.17
N LYS A 502 28.83 -35.71 6.22
CA LYS A 502 27.63 -34.90 6.09
C LYS A 502 28.04 -33.51 5.64
N ILE A 503 27.46 -33.07 4.53
CA ILE A 503 27.53 -31.69 4.09
C ILE A 503 26.09 -31.19 4.05
N THR A 504 25.68 -30.46 5.09
CA THR A 504 24.70 -29.41 4.78
C THR A 504 25.37 -28.58 3.69
N ILE A 505 24.76 -28.37 2.52
CA ILE A 505 25.40 -27.59 1.45
C ILE A 505 25.59 -26.17 1.97
N THR A 506 26.72 -26.00 2.64
CA THR A 506 27.36 -24.79 3.05
C THR A 506 28.23 -24.48 1.85
N ASN A 507 27.68 -23.75 0.89
CA ASN A 507 28.52 -23.13 -0.10
C ASN A 507 29.39 -22.11 0.67
N ASP A 508 30.56 -22.53 1.14
CA ASP A 508 31.48 -21.67 1.91
C ASP A 508 31.92 -20.46 1.06
N LYS A 509 31.73 -20.53 -0.25
CA LYS A 509 32.00 -19.45 -1.20
C LYS A 509 30.70 -18.71 -1.53
N GLY A 510 30.44 -17.63 -0.79
CA GLY A 510 29.37 -16.66 -1.06
C GLY A 510 28.26 -16.60 0.00
N ARG A 511 28.18 -17.60 0.89
CA ARG A 511 27.27 -17.59 2.06
C ARG A 511 27.94 -16.95 3.27
N LEU A 512 27.15 -16.36 4.16
CA LEU A 512 27.61 -15.91 5.47
C LEU A 512 27.97 -17.11 6.36
N SER A 513 29.18 -17.13 6.88
CA SER A 513 29.60 -18.01 7.97
C SER A 513 28.83 -17.69 9.25
N LYS A 514 28.82 -18.63 10.21
CA LYS A 514 28.22 -18.37 11.53
C LYS A 514 28.83 -17.16 12.21
N ASP A 515 30.15 -17.01 12.13
CA ASP A 515 30.86 -15.88 12.71
C ASP A 515 30.49 -14.56 12.04
N GLU A 516 30.26 -14.55 10.72
CA GLU A 516 29.75 -13.38 10.00
C GLU A 516 28.31 -13.05 10.37
N ILE A 517 27.43 -14.06 10.50
CA ILE A 517 26.05 -13.85 10.96
C ILE A 517 26.06 -13.29 12.39
N GLU A 518 26.85 -13.85 13.31
CA GLU A 518 26.97 -13.34 14.68
C GLU A 518 27.58 -11.94 14.74
N ARG A 519 28.52 -11.61 13.84
CA ARG A 519 29.01 -10.23 13.65
C ARG A 519 27.89 -9.31 13.18
N MET A 520 27.13 -9.70 12.17
CA MET A 520 26.01 -8.91 11.62
C MET A 520 24.86 -8.74 12.62
N VAL A 521 24.57 -9.77 13.42
CA VAL A 521 23.61 -9.68 14.54
C VAL A 521 24.07 -8.64 15.56
N ARG A 522 25.35 -8.67 15.96
CA ARG A 522 25.92 -7.66 16.87
C ARG A 522 25.91 -6.26 16.27
N GLU A 523 26.19 -6.13 14.98
CA GLU A 523 26.10 -4.85 14.25
C GLU A 523 24.65 -4.35 14.18
N ALA A 524 23.69 -5.23 13.91
CA ALA A 524 22.26 -4.91 13.93
C ALA A 524 21.78 -4.48 15.33
N GLU A 525 22.24 -5.13 16.39
CA GLU A 525 21.99 -4.72 17.78
C GLU A 525 22.60 -3.36 18.10
N LYS A 526 23.83 -3.10 17.65
CA LYS A 526 24.47 -1.78 17.78
C LYS A 526 23.63 -0.70 17.09
N TYR A 527 23.22 -0.94 15.84
CA TYR A 527 22.40 0.02 15.12
C TYR A 527 21.03 0.25 15.76
N LYS A 528 20.43 -0.80 16.35
CA LYS A 528 19.19 -0.64 17.12
C LYS A 528 19.37 0.32 18.29
N VAL A 529 20.48 0.24 19.02
CA VAL A 529 20.79 1.18 20.10
C VAL A 529 20.97 2.60 19.55
N GLU A 530 21.67 2.76 18.43
CA GLU A 530 21.84 4.07 17.77
C GLU A 530 20.48 4.67 17.31
N ASP A 531 19.58 3.84 16.78
CA ASP A 531 18.23 4.26 16.38
C ASP A 531 17.39 4.66 17.62
N GLU A 532 17.52 3.94 18.74
CA GLU A 532 16.87 4.29 20.01
C GLU A 532 17.42 5.59 20.62
N GLU A 533 18.73 5.85 20.52
CA GLU A 533 19.36 7.11 20.93
C GLU A 533 18.90 8.28 20.06
N ASN A 534 18.87 8.10 18.74
CA ASN A 534 18.34 9.10 17.81
C ASN A 534 16.86 9.38 18.09
N LYS A 535 16.06 8.35 18.37
CA LYS A 535 14.66 8.52 18.78
C LYS A 535 14.55 9.37 20.06
N LYS A 536 15.33 9.07 21.10
CA LYS A 536 15.35 9.87 22.34
C LYS A 536 15.76 11.33 22.09
N LYS A 537 16.71 11.57 21.19
CA LYS A 537 17.15 12.91 20.78
C LYS A 537 16.02 13.69 20.10
N VAL A 538 15.31 13.04 19.17
CA VAL A 538 14.14 13.64 18.52
C VAL A 538 13.02 13.89 19.54
N GLU A 539 12.75 12.96 20.45
CA GLU A 539 11.75 13.13 21.52
C GLU A 539 12.10 14.30 22.47
N ALA A 540 13.36 14.44 22.87
CA ALA A 540 13.82 15.54 23.72
C ALA A 540 13.71 16.91 23.02
N LYS A 541 14.06 16.96 21.72
CA LYS A 541 13.88 18.14 20.88
C LYS A 541 12.40 18.51 20.78
N ILE A 542 11.53 17.55 20.44
CA ILE A 542 10.08 17.77 20.34
C ILE A 542 9.52 18.22 21.67
N ALA A 543 9.97 17.65 22.79
CA ALA A 543 9.56 18.08 24.11
C ALA A 543 9.92 19.55 24.36
N LEU A 544 11.16 19.97 24.07
CA LEU A 544 11.60 21.37 24.19
C LEU A 544 10.79 22.31 23.30
N GLU A 545 10.61 21.91 22.04
CA GLU A 545 9.83 22.66 21.07
C GLU A 545 8.39 22.86 21.54
N ASN A 546 7.71 21.76 21.91
CA ASN A 546 6.35 21.80 22.46
C ASN A 546 6.27 22.71 23.69
N TYR A 547 7.20 22.58 24.64
CA TYR A 547 7.20 23.42 25.84
C TYR A 547 7.39 24.90 25.51
N ALA A 548 8.30 25.24 24.59
CA ALA A 548 8.50 26.61 24.14
C ALA A 548 7.24 27.19 23.48
N TYR A 549 6.59 26.43 22.61
CA TYR A 549 5.33 26.84 21.98
C TYR A 549 4.18 26.93 22.98
N ASP A 550 4.06 26.01 23.94
CA ASP A 550 3.03 26.04 24.99
C ASP A 550 3.13 27.30 25.84
N ILE A 551 4.34 27.66 26.26
CA ILE A 551 4.59 28.90 27.00
C ILE A 551 4.27 30.13 26.14
N ARG A 552 4.68 30.13 24.86
CA ARG A 552 4.35 31.20 23.92
C ARG A 552 2.84 31.41 23.82
N ASN A 553 2.09 30.33 23.67
CA ASN A 553 0.64 30.35 23.53
C ASN A 553 -0.04 30.77 24.85
N THR A 554 0.50 30.34 25.98
CA THR A 554 0.02 30.74 27.31
C THR A 554 0.14 32.26 27.51
N LEU A 555 1.21 32.88 27.01
CA LEU A 555 1.39 34.33 27.02
C LEU A 555 0.44 35.09 26.08
N MET A 556 -0.02 34.44 25.00
CA MET A 556 -0.97 35.03 24.04
C MET A 556 -2.42 34.96 24.51
N ASP A 557 -2.76 34.10 25.48
CA ASP A 557 -4.11 34.00 26.04
C ASP A 557 -4.43 35.17 26.99
N GLU A 558 -5.36 36.03 26.60
CA GLU A 558 -5.79 37.22 27.35
C GLU A 558 -6.23 36.91 28.79
N LYS A 559 -6.75 35.71 29.09
CA LYS A 559 -7.18 35.34 30.45
C LYS A 559 -6.02 35.20 31.42
N ASN A 560 -4.90 34.62 30.96
CA ASN A 560 -3.67 34.45 31.75
C ASN A 560 -2.79 35.71 31.75
N ASN A 561 -3.07 36.62 30.81
CA ASN A 561 -2.35 37.87 30.58
C ASN A 561 -2.57 38.93 31.67
N SER A 562 -3.65 38.81 32.45
CA SER A 562 -4.03 39.77 33.51
C SER A 562 -3.22 39.65 34.81
N THR A 563 -2.53 38.52 35.00
CA THR A 563 -1.80 38.17 36.24
C THR A 563 -0.29 38.41 36.21
N LEU A 564 0.28 38.74 35.05
CA LEU A 564 1.73 38.93 34.85
C LEU A 564 2.07 40.40 34.61
N THR A 565 3.22 40.87 35.13
CA THR A 565 3.70 42.22 34.82
C THR A 565 4.25 42.29 33.39
N GLU A 566 4.20 43.45 32.73
CA GLU A 566 4.78 43.64 31.38
C GLU A 566 6.27 43.30 31.33
N VAL A 567 6.99 43.53 32.42
CA VAL A 567 8.42 43.17 32.54
C VAL A 567 8.60 41.65 32.54
N ASP A 568 7.77 40.92 33.28
CA ASP A 568 7.84 39.47 33.36
C ASP A 568 7.38 38.80 32.07
N LYS A 569 6.34 39.34 31.41
CA LYS A 569 5.91 38.90 30.08
C LYS A 569 7.04 39.01 29.07
N LYS A 570 7.70 40.17 29.02
CA LYS A 570 8.82 40.39 28.10
C LYS A 570 9.96 39.42 28.36
N LYS A 571 10.30 39.16 29.63
CA LYS A 571 11.34 38.16 29.99
C LYS A 571 11.01 36.75 29.51
N ILE A 572 9.77 36.29 29.71
CA ILE A 572 9.35 34.95 29.24
C ILE A 572 9.35 34.93 27.71
N GLN A 573 8.83 35.96 27.07
CA GLN A 573 8.78 36.06 25.60
C GLN A 573 10.18 36.04 24.98
N ASP A 574 11.11 36.80 25.53
CA ASP A 574 12.52 36.81 25.09
C ASP A 574 13.16 35.42 25.29
N ALA A 575 12.90 34.75 26.42
CA ALA A 575 13.42 33.40 26.69
C ALA A 575 12.86 32.34 25.71
N VAL A 576 11.57 32.42 25.39
CA VAL A 576 10.92 31.57 24.38
C VAL A 576 11.52 31.81 23.00
N VAL A 577 11.62 33.07 22.56
CA VAL A 577 12.19 33.43 21.25
C VAL A 577 13.64 32.94 21.13
N ASN A 578 14.44 33.14 22.18
CA ASN A 578 15.81 32.65 22.22
C ASN A 578 15.89 31.12 22.17
N THR A 579 14.96 30.41 22.81
CA THR A 579 14.89 28.95 22.78
C THR A 579 14.52 28.43 21.40
N ILE A 580 13.52 29.04 20.74
CA ILE A 580 13.12 28.70 19.36
C ILE A 580 14.27 28.97 18.39
N TYR A 581 14.91 30.13 18.50
CA TYR A 581 16.08 30.47 17.68
C TYR A 581 17.25 29.50 17.90
N TRP A 582 17.45 29.06 19.14
CA TRP A 582 18.44 28.05 19.46
C TRP A 582 18.07 26.69 18.85
N LEU A 583 16.81 26.26 18.93
CA LEU A 583 16.32 25.04 18.30
C LEU A 583 16.59 25.04 16.78
N ASP A 584 16.28 26.14 16.09
CA ASP A 584 16.48 26.28 14.64
C ASP A 584 17.94 26.12 14.22
N ARG A 585 18.88 26.58 15.05
CA ARG A 585 20.33 26.50 14.77
C ARG A 585 21.00 25.24 15.29
N ASN A 586 20.38 24.52 16.22
CA ASN A 586 20.96 23.38 16.91
C ASN A 586 20.11 22.12 16.71
N GLN A 587 19.64 21.90 15.48
CA GLN A 587 18.82 20.75 15.08
C GLN A 587 19.49 19.39 15.38
N LEU A 588 20.83 19.37 15.47
CA LEU A 588 21.64 18.19 15.71
C LEU A 588 22.25 18.15 17.13
N ALA A 589 21.76 18.95 18.09
CA ALA A 589 22.28 18.95 19.47
C ALA A 589 22.05 17.62 20.20
N GLU A 590 22.81 17.34 21.26
CA GLU A 590 22.62 16.11 22.02
C GLU A 590 21.41 16.18 22.95
N VAL A 591 20.93 15.02 23.42
CA VAL A 591 19.78 14.92 24.34
C VAL A 591 19.97 15.85 25.55
N GLN A 592 21.19 15.86 26.10
CA GLN A 592 21.55 16.70 27.26
C GLN A 592 21.40 18.19 26.95
N ASP A 593 21.79 18.64 25.76
CA ASP A 593 21.66 20.04 25.37
C ASP A 593 20.20 20.46 25.28
N PHE A 594 19.34 19.61 24.69
CA PHE A 594 17.90 19.86 24.65
C PHE A 594 17.28 19.89 26.06
N GLU A 595 17.68 18.96 26.94
CA GLU A 595 17.22 18.92 28.33
C GLU A 595 17.71 20.10 29.17
N GLU A 596 18.95 20.55 28.96
CA GLU A 596 19.52 21.72 29.62
C GLU A 596 18.82 23.00 29.15
N LYS A 597 18.61 23.15 27.84
CA LYS A 597 17.85 24.29 27.30
C LYS A 597 16.40 24.29 27.79
N MET A 598 15.80 23.10 27.92
CA MET A 598 14.50 22.91 28.57
C MET A 598 14.51 23.37 30.02
N LYS A 599 15.52 22.97 30.81
CA LYS A 599 15.68 23.39 32.21
C LYS A 599 15.87 24.91 32.32
N GLU A 600 16.65 25.50 31.42
CA GLU A 600 16.85 26.96 31.35
C GLU A 600 15.51 27.67 31.12
N LEU A 601 14.76 27.28 30.09
CA LEU A 601 13.45 27.86 29.80
C LEU A 601 12.48 27.65 30.97
N LYS A 602 12.40 26.42 31.51
CA LYS A 602 11.60 26.12 32.70
C LYS A 602 11.97 26.99 33.89
N SER A 603 13.25 27.26 34.12
CA SER A 603 13.70 28.07 35.27
C SER A 603 13.21 29.52 35.16
N VAL A 604 13.26 30.12 33.97
CA VAL A 604 12.75 31.47 33.72
C VAL A 604 11.23 31.50 33.89
N CYS A 605 10.52 30.51 33.32
CA CYS A 605 9.07 30.44 33.43
C CYS A 605 8.59 30.19 34.87
N SER A 606 9.20 29.25 35.59
CA SER A 606 8.78 28.85 36.94
C SER A 606 9.07 29.92 37.99
N LEU A 607 10.16 30.69 37.89
CA LEU A 607 10.43 31.84 38.76
C LEU A 607 9.36 32.93 38.67
N ILE A 608 8.72 33.04 37.51
CA ILE A 608 7.71 34.07 37.24
C ILE A 608 6.30 33.53 37.56
N ILE A 609 6.01 32.27 37.21
CA ILE A 609 4.73 31.60 37.49
C ILE A 609 4.54 31.34 38.98
N ALA A 610 5.61 31.08 39.76
CA ALA A 610 5.52 30.89 41.21
C ALA A 610 5.16 32.18 41.98
N ASN A 611 5.34 33.36 41.37
CA ASN A 611 4.92 34.65 41.94
C ASN A 611 3.47 35.02 41.62
N VAL A 612 2.79 34.21 40.82
CA VAL A 612 1.35 34.33 40.52
C VAL A 612 0.62 33.29 41.38
N SER A 613 -0.22 33.76 42.30
CA SER A 613 -0.95 32.94 43.27
C SER A 613 -1.55 31.66 42.69
N TRP A 614 -1.43 30.58 43.46
CA TRP A 614 -1.91 29.22 43.25
C TRP A 614 -3.42 29.13 42.98
N ALA A 615 -3.84 29.18 41.72
CA ALA A 615 -5.10 28.61 41.25
C ALA A 615 -5.02 28.36 39.73
N ALA A 616 -5.33 27.11 39.33
CA ALA A 616 -5.49 26.63 37.95
C ALA A 616 -4.21 26.26 37.15
N PHE A 617 -3.63 25.10 37.50
CA PHE A 617 -3.08 24.18 36.51
C PHE A 617 -3.78 22.83 36.70
N PRO A 618 -4.58 22.32 35.74
CA PRO A 618 -4.97 20.92 35.77
C PRO A 618 -3.76 20.10 35.35
N SER A 619 -3.17 19.37 36.29
CA SER A 619 -2.35 18.20 35.96
C SER A 619 -3.25 17.18 35.28
N VAL A 620 -3.10 17.00 33.97
CA VAL A 620 -3.70 15.86 33.27
C VAL A 620 -2.88 14.63 33.64
N ALA A 621 -3.15 14.08 34.81
CA ALA A 621 -2.81 12.70 35.14
C ALA A 621 -3.97 11.84 34.62
N VAL A 622 -3.66 11.00 33.62
CA VAL A 622 -4.55 9.96 33.13
C VAL A 622 -4.63 8.89 34.21
N ASP A 623 -5.62 8.98 35.08
CA ASP A 623 -6.02 7.85 35.91
C ASP A 623 -7.52 7.92 36.19
N PHE A 624 -8.32 7.16 35.43
CA PHE A 624 -9.70 6.87 35.77
C PHE A 624 -10.16 5.58 35.10
N ALA A 625 -10.43 4.54 35.91
CA ALA A 625 -11.81 4.14 36.20
C ALA A 625 -11.88 2.82 37.01
N GLN A 626 -12.08 2.96 38.32
CA GLN A 626 -12.93 2.05 39.09
C GLN A 626 -13.76 2.88 40.08
N ARG A 627 -15.06 3.07 39.80
CA ARG A 627 -16.17 2.77 40.74
C ARG A 627 -17.53 3.39 40.36
N ASN A 628 -18.52 2.53 40.55
CA ASN A 628 -19.89 2.70 41.03
C ASN A 628 -21.02 3.19 40.10
N LEU A 629 -21.96 2.27 39.93
CA LEU A 629 -23.19 2.29 39.15
C LEU A 629 -24.35 2.92 39.94
N CYS A 630 -25.19 3.73 39.26
CA CYS A 630 -26.50 4.15 39.74
C CYS A 630 -27.59 3.14 39.29
N PRO A 631 -28.54 2.69 40.14
CA PRO A 631 -29.42 1.56 39.84
C PRO A 631 -30.86 1.89 39.43
N GLN A 632 -31.17 3.06 38.85
CA GLN A 632 -32.56 3.35 38.42
C GLN A 632 -32.65 4.17 37.12
N CYS A 633 -32.70 3.47 35.99
CA CYS A 633 -33.17 4.04 34.71
C CYS A 633 -34.08 3.02 34.03
N HIS A 634 -35.40 3.26 34.06
CA HIS A 634 -36.37 2.54 33.21
C HIS A 634 -36.43 3.22 31.84
N ILE A 635 -36.35 2.45 30.75
CA ILE A 635 -36.52 2.95 29.38
C ILE A 635 -37.49 2.04 28.61
N ASN A 636 -38.48 2.66 27.98
CA ASN A 636 -39.41 2.04 27.04
C ASN A 636 -38.71 1.79 25.69
N SER A 637 -38.97 0.62 25.10
CA SER A 637 -38.44 0.18 23.82
C SER A 637 -38.71 1.18 22.68
N LEU A 638 -37.65 1.73 22.06
CA LEU A 638 -37.72 2.37 20.75
C LEU A 638 -37.57 1.29 19.66
N SER A 639 -38.55 1.17 18.78
CA SER A 639 -38.46 0.41 17.53
C SER A 639 -37.73 1.23 16.48
N VAL A 640 -36.66 0.67 15.90
CA VAL A 640 -36.00 1.23 14.70
C VAL A 640 -36.88 0.92 13.49
N GLU A 641 -37.44 1.94 12.84
CA GLU A 641 -37.98 1.79 11.49
C GLU A 641 -36.80 1.65 10.52
N MET A 642 -36.52 0.42 10.08
CA MET A 642 -35.63 0.21 8.94
C MET A 642 -36.34 0.69 7.68
N ALA A 643 -35.84 1.78 7.10
CA ALA A 643 -36.28 2.25 5.79
C ALA A 643 -35.96 1.18 4.74
N GLY A 644 -37.00 0.50 4.25
CA GLY A 644 -36.98 -0.32 3.04
C GLY A 644 -36.13 -1.60 3.11
N LYS A 645 -36.78 -2.77 3.03
CA LYS A 645 -36.15 -3.96 2.45
C LYS A 645 -36.02 -3.75 0.94
N GLY A 646 -35.09 -2.90 0.52
CA GLY A 646 -34.64 -2.88 -0.87
C GLY A 646 -33.83 -4.15 -1.15
N GLU A 647 -34.08 -4.81 -2.28
CA GLU A 647 -33.25 -5.94 -2.75
C GLU A 647 -31.85 -5.48 -3.19
N ASP A 648 -31.65 -4.15 -3.34
CA ASP A 648 -30.39 -3.57 -3.79
C ASP A 648 -29.36 -3.42 -2.65
N PRO A 649 -28.07 -3.75 -2.90
CA PRO A 649 -27.01 -3.62 -1.91
C PRO A 649 -26.75 -2.15 -1.56
N ALA A 650 -26.70 -1.84 -0.27
CA ALA A 650 -26.32 -0.52 0.24
C ALA A 650 -24.81 -0.45 0.54
N ILE A 651 -24.22 0.72 0.32
CA ILE A 651 -22.81 1.02 0.63
C ILE A 651 -22.71 2.17 1.63
N GLY A 652 -21.68 2.14 2.48
CA GLY A 652 -21.28 3.27 3.30
C GLY A 652 -20.20 4.08 2.59
N ILE A 653 -20.36 5.41 2.54
CA ILE A 653 -19.39 6.32 1.93
C ILE A 653 -18.95 7.31 3.00
N ASP A 654 -17.66 7.34 3.29
CA ASP A 654 -17.03 8.43 4.03
C ASP A 654 -16.44 9.42 3.01
N LEU A 655 -17.02 10.62 2.98
CA LEU A 655 -16.54 11.72 2.15
C LEU A 655 -15.67 12.64 3.00
N GLY A 656 -14.44 12.20 3.27
CA GLY A 656 -13.49 12.99 4.04
C GLY A 656 -12.91 14.16 3.24
N THR A 657 -12.47 15.18 3.96
CA THR A 657 -11.90 16.42 3.38
C THR A 657 -10.63 16.19 2.57
N THR A 658 -9.82 15.20 2.95
CA THR A 658 -8.56 14.86 2.26
C THR A 658 -8.61 13.52 1.55
N TYR A 659 -9.31 12.55 2.13
CA TYR A 659 -9.47 11.21 1.58
C TYR A 659 -10.90 10.74 1.81
N SER A 660 -11.41 9.98 0.85
CA SER A 660 -12.69 9.30 0.92
C SER A 660 -12.48 7.79 0.97
N CYS A 661 -13.42 7.05 1.57
CA CYS A 661 -13.42 5.59 1.54
C CYS A 661 -14.83 5.02 1.39
N VAL A 662 -14.91 3.76 0.95
CA VAL A 662 -16.17 3.04 0.73
C VAL A 662 -16.16 1.76 1.55
N GLY A 663 -17.17 1.61 2.40
CA GLY A 663 -17.45 0.41 3.18
C GLY A 663 -18.60 -0.36 2.56
N VAL A 664 -18.45 -1.67 2.41
CA VAL A 664 -19.51 -2.57 1.94
C VAL A 664 -19.76 -3.65 2.99
N TRP A 665 -21.01 -4.08 3.12
CA TRP A 665 -21.35 -5.23 3.95
C TRP A 665 -21.22 -6.51 3.14
N GLN A 666 -20.18 -7.30 3.42
CA GLN A 666 -19.94 -8.58 2.76
C GLN A 666 -19.37 -9.60 3.74
N HIS A 667 -19.64 -10.89 3.50
CA HIS A 667 -19.17 -11.98 4.36
C HIS A 667 -19.56 -11.82 5.85
N GLY A 668 -20.71 -11.20 6.12
CA GLY A 668 -21.20 -10.98 7.48
C GLY A 668 -20.50 -9.86 8.27
N ARG A 669 -19.72 -8.99 7.61
CA ARG A 669 -19.05 -7.83 8.23
C ARG A 669 -18.97 -6.64 7.28
N VAL A 670 -18.58 -5.48 7.83
CA VAL A 670 -18.18 -4.32 7.02
C VAL A 670 -16.74 -4.51 6.55
N GLU A 671 -16.50 -4.30 5.26
CA GLU A 671 -15.16 -4.26 4.68
C GLU A 671 -14.96 -2.95 3.92
N ILE A 672 -13.83 -2.28 4.17
CA ILE A 672 -13.41 -1.14 3.36
C ILE A 672 -12.80 -1.67 2.07
N ILE A 673 -13.42 -1.41 0.92
CA ILE A 673 -12.96 -1.93 -0.37
C ILE A 673 -11.81 -1.11 -0.93
N THR A 674 -10.97 -1.73 -1.74
CA THR A 674 -9.89 -1.05 -2.46
C THR A 674 -10.40 -0.40 -3.74
N ASN A 675 -9.85 0.76 -4.09
CA ASN A 675 -9.98 1.33 -5.42
C ASN A 675 -9.15 0.56 -6.46
N ASP A 676 -9.22 0.97 -7.73
CA ASP A 676 -8.54 0.29 -8.85
C ASP A 676 -7.01 0.24 -8.69
N LEU A 677 -6.44 1.15 -7.91
CA LEU A 677 -5.01 1.21 -7.57
C LEU A 677 -4.62 0.36 -6.35
N GLY A 678 -5.56 -0.36 -5.74
CA GLY A 678 -5.34 -1.21 -4.57
C GLY A 678 -5.40 -0.49 -3.23
N SER A 679 -5.71 0.81 -3.21
CA SER A 679 -5.79 1.59 -1.97
C SER A 679 -7.20 1.58 -1.39
N ARG A 680 -7.32 1.43 -0.06
CA ARG A 680 -8.60 1.54 0.67
C ARG A 680 -9.10 2.98 0.83
N THR A 681 -8.27 3.95 0.44
CA THR A 681 -8.61 5.38 0.44
C THR A 681 -8.35 5.99 -0.93
N THR A 682 -9.19 6.95 -1.30
CA THR A 682 -9.08 7.73 -2.53
C THR A 682 -8.92 9.20 -2.18
N PRO A 683 -7.93 9.94 -2.73
CA PRO A 683 -7.80 11.37 -2.48
C PRO A 683 -9.07 12.14 -2.84
N SER A 684 -9.52 13.04 -1.97
CA SER A 684 -10.68 13.90 -2.20
C SER A 684 -10.27 15.15 -3.01
N ILE A 685 -9.95 14.95 -4.28
CA ILE A 685 -9.40 15.97 -5.20
C ILE A 685 -9.98 15.82 -6.60
N VAL A 686 -10.25 16.96 -7.23
CA VAL A 686 -10.78 17.06 -8.59
C VAL A 686 -9.89 18.01 -9.38
N ALA A 687 -9.55 17.68 -10.62
CA ALA A 687 -8.79 18.58 -11.50
C ALA A 687 -9.47 18.72 -12.85
N PHE A 688 -9.39 19.92 -13.43
CA PHE A 688 -9.92 20.22 -14.75
C PHE A 688 -8.76 20.49 -15.70
N THR A 689 -8.69 19.74 -16.80
CA THR A 689 -7.76 19.99 -17.91
C THR A 689 -8.53 20.49 -19.13
N ASP A 690 -7.81 20.84 -20.20
CA ASP A 690 -8.43 21.26 -21.45
C ASP A 690 -9.27 20.14 -22.12
N THR A 691 -9.06 18.88 -21.71
CA THR A 691 -9.65 17.70 -22.37
C THR A 691 -10.47 16.81 -21.43
N GLU A 692 -10.28 16.87 -20.12
CA GLU A 692 -10.89 15.92 -19.18
C GLU A 692 -11.04 16.48 -17.76
N ARG A 693 -12.05 15.98 -17.05
CA ARG A 693 -12.17 16.09 -15.60
C ARG A 693 -11.55 14.87 -14.95
N LEU A 694 -10.56 15.10 -14.10
CA LEU A 694 -9.87 14.06 -13.34
C LEU A 694 -10.35 14.04 -11.90
N ILE A 695 -10.33 12.86 -11.27
CA ILE A 695 -10.66 12.65 -9.86
C ILE A 695 -9.60 11.79 -9.17
N GLY A 696 -9.49 11.93 -7.85
CA GLY A 696 -8.65 11.06 -7.03
C GLY A 696 -7.16 11.14 -7.38
N ALA A 697 -6.51 9.99 -7.52
CA ALA A 697 -5.07 9.94 -7.79
C ALA A 697 -4.68 10.61 -9.11
N SER A 698 -5.53 10.54 -10.16
CA SER A 698 -5.27 11.19 -11.44
C SER A 698 -5.32 12.71 -11.33
N ALA A 699 -6.28 13.26 -10.58
CA ALA A 699 -6.35 14.68 -10.29
C ALA A 699 -5.19 15.18 -9.43
N LYS A 700 -4.75 14.37 -8.45
CA LYS A 700 -3.58 14.72 -7.63
C LYS A 700 -2.31 14.92 -8.44
N ASN A 701 -2.17 14.28 -9.60
CA ASN A 701 -1.03 14.49 -10.49
C ASN A 701 -1.09 15.79 -11.28
N GLN A 702 -2.26 16.43 -11.36
CA GLN A 702 -2.39 17.76 -11.95
C GLN A 702 -1.99 18.86 -10.99
N ASP A 703 -1.87 18.60 -9.68
CA ASP A 703 -1.58 19.65 -8.70
C ASP A 703 -0.25 20.39 -9.01
N SER A 704 0.78 19.67 -9.45
CA SER A 704 2.05 20.32 -9.87
C SER A 704 2.00 20.91 -11.28
N ILE A 705 1.12 20.42 -12.16
CA ILE A 705 1.08 20.77 -13.59
C ILE A 705 0.12 21.94 -13.84
N ASN A 706 -1.04 21.92 -13.19
CA ASN A 706 -2.15 22.85 -13.32
C ASN A 706 -2.82 23.09 -11.95
N PRO A 707 -2.09 23.67 -10.97
CA PRO A 707 -2.60 23.90 -9.62
C PRO A 707 -3.84 24.80 -9.59
N ALA A 708 -3.94 25.75 -10.52
CA ALA A 708 -5.04 26.71 -10.58
C ALA A 708 -6.40 26.04 -10.89
N ASN A 709 -6.39 24.92 -11.60
CA ASN A 709 -7.59 24.15 -11.94
C ASN A 709 -7.67 22.82 -11.19
N THR A 710 -6.89 22.67 -10.12
CA THR A 710 -6.92 21.50 -9.24
C THR A 710 -7.57 21.91 -7.92
N ILE A 711 -8.77 21.38 -7.65
CA ILE A 711 -9.62 21.71 -6.51
C ILE A 711 -9.48 20.65 -5.42
N PHE A 712 -9.03 21.10 -4.26
CA PHE A 712 -8.99 20.33 -3.02
C PHE A 712 -9.07 21.29 -1.83
N ALA A 713 -9.45 20.77 -0.67
CA ALA A 713 -9.45 21.55 0.56
C ALA A 713 -8.00 21.89 0.96
N ARG A 714 -7.65 23.17 1.02
CA ARG A 714 -6.44 23.66 1.70
C ARG A 714 -6.79 24.02 3.13
N PHE A 715 -6.07 23.44 4.08
CA PHE A 715 -6.01 23.98 5.43
C PHE A 715 -5.02 25.14 5.39
N GLU A 716 -5.48 26.36 5.67
CA GLU A 716 -4.58 27.48 5.98
C GLU A 716 -3.74 27.13 7.20
N GLU A 717 -2.53 27.70 7.26
CA GLU A 717 -1.43 27.40 8.18
C GLU A 717 -1.82 26.69 9.48
N LEU A 718 -1.18 25.53 9.72
CA LEU A 718 -1.21 24.81 11.00
C LEU A 718 -0.69 25.74 12.11
N ASN A 719 -1.62 26.42 12.79
CA ASN A 719 -1.35 27.10 14.05
C ASN A 719 -1.93 26.28 15.22
N MET A 720 -1.38 26.45 16.42
CA MET A 720 -1.81 25.70 17.61
C MET A 720 -3.26 26.02 18.07
N ASP A 721 -3.82 27.16 17.67
CA ASP A 721 -5.22 27.50 17.94
C ASP A 721 -6.18 26.57 17.17
N LEU A 722 -5.80 26.10 15.98
CA LEU A 722 -6.56 25.07 15.24
C LEU A 722 -6.63 23.74 16.01
N PHE A 723 -5.52 23.31 16.64
CA PHE A 723 -5.51 22.11 17.49
C PHE A 723 -6.30 22.31 18.80
N ARG A 724 -6.21 23.49 19.42
CA ARG A 724 -7.02 23.82 20.60
C ARG A 724 -8.52 23.81 20.25
N ASN A 725 -8.89 24.33 19.09
CA ASN A 725 -10.25 24.29 18.56
C ASN A 725 -10.74 22.86 18.25
N CYS A 726 -9.84 21.90 18.04
CA CYS A 726 -10.20 20.48 17.93
C CYS A 726 -10.41 19.81 19.30
N LEU A 727 -9.72 20.27 20.35
CA LEU A 727 -9.84 19.73 21.71
C LEU A 727 -11.07 20.25 22.46
N GLU A 728 -11.47 21.50 22.24
CA GLU A 728 -12.65 22.08 22.91
C GLU A 728 -13.95 21.28 22.64
N PRO A 729 -14.26 20.83 21.40
CA PRO A 729 -15.37 19.92 21.14
C PRO A 729 -15.26 18.57 21.87
N VAL A 730 -14.05 18.01 21.98
CA VAL A 730 -13.79 16.73 22.67
C VAL A 730 -14.03 16.89 24.17
N GLU A 731 -13.51 17.95 24.78
CA GLU A 731 -13.75 18.25 26.20
C GLU A 731 -15.22 18.55 26.50
N HIS A 732 -15.90 19.26 25.61
CA HIS A 732 -17.34 19.50 25.72
C HIS A 732 -18.12 18.17 25.60
N CYS A 733 -17.76 17.31 24.66
CA CYS A 733 -18.37 15.98 24.51
C CYS A 733 -18.18 15.12 25.76
N LEU A 734 -16.96 15.08 26.32
CA LEU A 734 -16.65 14.34 27.54
C LEU A 734 -17.37 14.90 28.78
N ARG A 735 -17.52 16.24 28.87
CA ARG A 735 -18.28 16.90 29.95
C ARG A 735 -19.78 16.62 29.87
N ASP A 736 -20.34 16.59 28.66
CA ASP A 736 -21.78 16.47 28.44
C ASP A 736 -22.26 15.00 28.28
N ALA A 737 -21.33 14.05 28.13
CA ALA A 737 -21.63 12.63 27.96
C ALA A 737 -22.35 12.02 29.18
N LYS A 738 -23.68 12.03 29.17
CA LYS A 738 -24.49 11.11 29.97
C LYS A 738 -24.54 9.77 29.24
N MET A 739 -23.81 8.76 29.72
CA MET A 739 -23.87 7.40 29.15
C MET A 739 -25.32 6.91 29.08
N VAL A 740 -25.90 6.86 27.87
CA VAL A 740 -27.16 6.17 27.61
C VAL A 740 -26.83 4.68 27.56
N LYS A 741 -27.10 3.97 28.65
CA LYS A 741 -26.86 2.53 28.75
C LYS A 741 -28.05 1.78 28.16
N THR A 742 -27.93 1.38 26.90
CA THR A 742 -28.82 0.39 26.29
C THR A 742 -28.00 -0.88 26.04
N MET A 743 -28.28 -1.95 26.78
CA MET A 743 -27.90 -3.30 26.37
C MET A 743 -29.10 -3.91 25.66
N VAL A 744 -28.88 -4.51 24.48
CA VAL A 744 -29.24 -5.89 24.08
C VAL A 744 -28.90 -6.06 22.59
N HIS A 745 -28.37 -7.23 22.23
CA HIS A 745 -28.29 -7.84 20.89
C HIS A 745 -28.97 -7.05 19.75
N GLY A 746 -28.19 -6.23 19.05
CA GLY A 746 -28.67 -5.33 18.00
C GLY A 746 -28.25 -3.91 18.33
N VAL A 747 -27.17 -3.44 17.72
CA VAL A 747 -26.63 -2.08 17.95
C VAL A 747 -27.70 -1.06 17.61
N VAL A 748 -28.17 -0.30 18.61
CA VAL A 748 -29.02 0.87 18.42
C VAL A 748 -28.12 2.09 18.41
N LEU A 749 -27.89 2.67 17.23
CA LEU A 749 -27.22 3.96 17.10
C LEU A 749 -28.24 5.06 17.39
N VAL A 750 -27.91 5.91 18.36
CA VAL A 750 -28.68 7.12 18.65
C VAL A 750 -27.72 8.28 18.46
N ASP A 751 -27.80 8.91 17.29
CA ASP A 751 -27.09 10.16 17.04
C ASP A 751 -27.84 11.32 17.71
N VAL A 752 -27.13 12.41 17.99
CA VAL A 752 -27.64 13.52 18.81
C VAL A 752 -27.36 14.89 18.19
N THR A 753 -28.15 15.89 18.55
CA THR A 753 -27.91 17.28 18.10
C THR A 753 -26.55 17.80 18.56
N PRO A 754 -25.74 18.39 17.66
CA PRO A 754 -24.45 18.97 18.04
C PRO A 754 -24.59 20.31 18.79
N LEU A 755 -25.72 21.01 18.61
CA LEU A 755 -26.05 22.29 19.25
C LEU A 755 -27.53 22.34 19.64
N SER A 756 -27.87 23.26 20.55
CA SER A 756 -29.23 23.59 20.94
C SER A 756 -29.98 24.30 19.82
N LEU A 757 -31.24 23.93 19.60
CA LEU A 757 -32.16 24.53 18.64
C LEU A 757 -33.29 25.24 19.39
N GLY A 758 -33.65 26.42 18.92
CA GLY A 758 -34.62 27.27 19.62
C GLY A 758 -35.15 28.40 18.76
N VAL A 759 -36.02 29.21 19.35
CA VAL A 759 -36.63 30.37 18.69
C VAL A 759 -36.35 31.67 19.40
N GLU A 760 -36.37 32.77 18.66
CA GLU A 760 -36.31 34.12 19.25
C GLU A 760 -37.60 34.43 20.02
N ILE A 761 -37.43 34.92 21.25
CA ILE A 761 -38.49 35.52 22.06
C ILE A 761 -38.14 36.98 22.38
N THR A 762 -39.10 37.70 23.00
CA THR A 762 -38.97 39.11 23.40
C THR A 762 -37.57 39.45 23.94
N GLY A 763 -36.95 40.49 23.39
CA GLY A 763 -35.63 40.98 23.80
C GLY A 763 -34.44 40.35 23.07
N GLY A 764 -34.68 39.57 22.00
CA GLY A 764 -33.62 38.92 21.22
C GLY A 764 -32.96 37.79 22.00
N ILE A 765 -33.75 37.05 22.79
CA ILE A 765 -33.30 35.92 23.60
C ILE A 765 -33.68 34.63 22.88
N MET A 766 -32.76 33.68 22.83
CA MET A 766 -33.02 32.35 22.28
C MET A 766 -33.69 31.48 23.35
N LYS A 767 -34.91 31.03 23.08
CA LYS A 767 -35.57 30.00 23.88
C LYS A 767 -35.31 28.63 23.26
N VAL A 768 -34.52 27.82 23.95
CA VAL A 768 -34.17 26.46 23.53
C VAL A 768 -35.40 25.55 23.62
N LEU A 769 -35.68 24.82 22.53
CA LEU A 769 -36.75 23.82 22.42
C LEU A 769 -36.18 22.40 22.31
N ILE A 770 -35.09 22.23 21.55
CA ILE A 770 -34.30 20.99 21.49
C ILE A 770 -32.92 21.33 22.05
N PRO A 771 -32.59 20.91 23.28
CA PRO A 771 -31.25 21.09 23.82
C PRO A 771 -30.20 20.36 22.99
N ARG A 772 -28.95 20.78 23.08
CA ARG A 772 -27.79 20.01 22.63
C ARG A 772 -27.82 18.57 23.18
N ASN A 773 -27.25 17.63 22.42
CA ASN A 773 -27.18 16.21 22.74
C ASN A 773 -28.56 15.52 22.85
N THR A 774 -29.55 16.03 22.13
CA THR A 774 -30.88 15.41 22.05
C THR A 774 -30.92 14.44 20.86
N PRO A 775 -31.47 13.21 20.98
CA PRO A 775 -31.56 12.24 19.89
C PRO A 775 -32.14 12.82 18.59
N ILE A 776 -31.54 12.50 17.43
CA ILE A 776 -31.91 13.12 16.14
C ILE A 776 -33.34 12.80 15.66
N THR A 777 -33.97 11.74 16.18
CA THR A 777 -35.38 11.40 15.94
C THR A 777 -36.32 11.99 16.99
N THR A 778 -36.11 13.26 17.33
CA THR A 778 -36.88 13.95 18.39
C THR A 778 -37.92 14.89 17.81
N LYS A 779 -39.08 14.91 18.48
CA LYS A 779 -40.13 15.92 18.32
C LYS A 779 -40.32 16.70 19.62
N LYS A 780 -40.23 18.03 19.54
CA LYS A 780 -40.49 18.95 20.67
C LYS A 780 -41.43 20.05 20.26
N GLU A 781 -42.28 20.45 21.18
CA GLU A 781 -43.30 21.47 20.96
C GLU A 781 -43.17 22.59 21.99
N GLY A 782 -43.37 23.82 21.56
CA GLY A 782 -43.40 25.02 22.41
C GLY A 782 -44.66 25.83 22.14
N ILE A 783 -45.26 26.40 23.17
CA ILE A 783 -46.39 27.34 23.00
C ILE A 783 -45.92 28.74 23.37
N PHE A 784 -46.22 29.68 22.49
CA PHE A 784 -45.88 31.10 22.57
C PHE A 784 -47.14 31.94 22.44
N CYS A 785 -47.09 33.18 22.92
CA CYS A 785 -48.26 34.07 22.86
C CYS A 785 -47.89 35.41 22.22
N THR A 786 -48.88 36.13 21.68
CA THR A 786 -48.65 37.48 21.14
C THR A 786 -48.12 38.44 22.19
N GLU A 787 -47.21 39.32 21.76
CA GLU A 787 -46.44 40.22 22.61
C GLU A 787 -47.04 41.64 22.67
N SER A 788 -47.95 41.97 21.76
CA SER A 788 -48.67 43.24 21.72
C SER A 788 -50.17 43.07 21.48
N ASP A 789 -50.95 44.07 21.90
CA ASP A 789 -52.38 44.13 21.59
C ASP A 789 -52.57 44.28 20.07
N ASN A 790 -53.53 43.52 19.52
CA ASN A 790 -53.87 43.48 18.10
C ASN A 790 -52.70 43.10 17.18
N GLN A 791 -51.73 42.32 17.66
CA GLN A 791 -50.69 41.75 16.82
C GLN A 791 -51.28 40.86 15.72
N THR A 792 -51.14 41.27 14.45
CA THR A 792 -51.73 40.60 13.29
C THR A 792 -50.78 39.62 12.58
N CYS A 793 -49.50 39.62 12.96
CA CYS A 793 -48.49 38.68 12.47
C CYS A 793 -47.49 38.28 13.55
N VAL A 794 -46.93 37.08 13.42
CA VAL A 794 -45.82 36.59 14.27
C VAL A 794 -44.66 36.17 13.38
N PHE A 795 -43.48 36.65 13.73
CA PHE A 795 -42.21 36.25 13.13
C PHE A 795 -41.61 35.14 13.98
N VAL A 796 -41.49 33.95 13.43
CA VAL A 796 -40.78 32.83 14.06
C VAL A 796 -39.40 32.77 13.44
N ARG A 797 -38.38 33.06 14.23
CA ARG A 797 -36.97 32.95 13.84
C ARG A 797 -36.32 31.81 14.59
N VAL A 798 -35.75 30.86 13.86
CA VAL A 798 -35.17 29.65 14.42
C VAL A 798 -33.66 29.77 14.42
N PHE A 799 -33.05 29.44 15.55
CA PHE A 799 -31.62 29.55 15.78
C PHE A 799 -31.01 28.21 16.20
N GLU A 800 -29.73 28.08 15.92
CA GLU A 800 -28.83 27.04 16.40
C GLU A 800 -27.67 27.70 17.17
N GLY A 801 -27.41 27.23 18.38
CA GLY A 801 -26.29 27.71 19.19
C GLY A 801 -26.56 27.68 20.70
N GLU A 802 -25.50 27.87 21.48
CA GLU A 802 -25.53 27.79 22.96
C GLU A 802 -25.57 29.16 23.66
N ARG A 803 -25.58 30.28 22.91
CA ARG A 803 -25.59 31.62 23.51
C ARG A 803 -27.02 32.03 23.88
N THR A 804 -27.17 32.88 24.89
CA THR A 804 -28.50 33.34 25.32
C THR A 804 -29.11 34.35 24.35
N ARG A 805 -28.30 35.18 23.69
CA ARG A 805 -28.79 36.20 22.76
C ARG A 805 -28.80 35.67 21.34
N THR A 806 -29.91 35.84 20.63
CA THR A 806 -30.07 35.34 19.25
C THR A 806 -29.07 35.93 18.26
N LYS A 807 -28.67 37.19 18.45
CA LYS A 807 -27.62 37.85 17.65
C LYS A 807 -26.24 37.18 17.73
N ASP A 808 -26.00 36.38 18.76
CA ASP A 808 -24.73 35.69 19.00
C ASP A 808 -24.84 34.18 18.67
N ASN A 809 -25.94 33.76 18.04
CA ASN A 809 -26.21 32.39 17.56
C ASN A 809 -26.48 32.38 16.05
N ASN A 810 -26.43 31.19 15.45
CA ASN A 810 -26.66 31.03 14.02
C ASN A 810 -28.16 31.04 13.70
N LEU A 811 -28.62 31.95 12.84
CA LEU A 811 -30.00 31.97 12.36
C LEU A 811 -30.16 30.89 11.29
N LEU A 812 -30.99 29.88 11.55
CA LEU A 812 -31.25 28.80 10.61
C LEU A 812 -32.37 29.11 9.61
N GLY A 813 -33.35 29.91 10.00
CA GLY A 813 -34.48 30.27 9.13
C GLY A 813 -35.51 31.16 9.82
N GLU A 814 -36.37 31.80 9.04
CA GLU A 814 -37.46 32.63 9.57
C GLU A 814 -38.74 32.47 8.75
N PHE A 815 -39.89 32.62 9.41
CA PHE A 815 -41.18 32.66 8.73
C PHE A 815 -42.21 33.52 9.43
N THR A 816 -43.20 33.94 8.66
CA THR A 816 -44.24 34.86 9.10
C THR A 816 -45.60 34.20 8.97
N SER A 817 -46.26 33.99 10.10
CA SER A 817 -47.70 33.72 10.10
C SER A 817 -48.42 35.06 10.01
N SER A 818 -48.98 35.35 8.84
CA SER A 818 -49.84 36.50 8.58
C SER A 818 -51.30 36.04 8.70
N SER A 819 -52.15 36.84 9.37
CA SER A 819 -53.60 36.63 9.61
C SER A 819 -54.01 36.26 11.04
N LEU A 820 -53.28 36.73 12.05
CA LEU A 820 -53.76 36.59 13.45
C LEU A 820 -54.98 37.50 13.69
N PRO A 821 -56.09 36.97 14.22
CA PRO A 821 -57.22 37.80 14.62
C PRO A 821 -56.80 38.84 15.68
N ALA A 822 -57.31 40.07 15.57
CA ALA A 822 -57.04 41.13 16.54
C ALA A 822 -57.51 40.73 17.93
N ALA A 823 -56.58 40.63 18.88
CA ALA A 823 -56.85 40.25 20.26
C ALA A 823 -55.87 40.94 21.22
N ARG A 824 -56.22 41.00 22.51
CA ARG A 824 -55.29 41.49 23.54
C ARG A 824 -54.03 40.62 23.58
N ARG A 825 -52.92 41.23 23.98
CA ARG A 825 -51.64 40.56 24.23
C ARG A 825 -51.86 39.28 25.05
N GLY A 826 -51.21 38.19 24.66
CA GLY A 826 -51.28 36.92 25.37
C GLY A 826 -52.49 36.03 25.03
N VAL A 827 -53.47 36.53 24.27
CA VAL A 827 -54.68 35.77 23.91
C VAL A 827 -54.41 34.79 22.78
N GLN A 828 -53.71 35.21 21.74
CA GLN A 828 -53.35 34.31 20.64
C GLN A 828 -52.20 33.42 21.08
N LYS A 829 -52.36 32.11 20.88
CA LYS A 829 -51.34 31.09 21.19
C LYS A 829 -50.85 30.44 19.91
N ILE A 830 -49.54 30.47 19.71
CA ILE A 830 -48.84 29.82 18.60
C ILE A 830 -48.12 28.60 19.15
N LYS A 831 -48.44 27.42 18.62
CA LYS A 831 -47.76 26.16 18.91
C LYS A 831 -46.71 25.92 17.86
N GLU A 832 -45.45 25.97 18.25
CA GLU A 832 -44.32 25.63 17.39
C GLU A 832 -43.89 24.18 17.65
N CYS A 833 -43.54 23.46 16.61
CA CYS A 833 -43.15 22.05 16.65
C CYS A 833 -41.85 21.88 15.85
N PHE A 834 -40.81 21.42 16.54
CA PHE A 834 -39.51 21.06 15.98
C PHE A 834 -39.47 19.53 15.89
N GLU A 835 -39.27 19.02 14.70
CA GLU A 835 -39.21 17.59 14.39
C GLU A 835 -37.97 17.34 13.56
N MET A 836 -37.04 16.58 14.11
CA MET A 836 -35.84 16.19 13.39
C MET A 836 -35.98 14.74 12.94
N ASP A 837 -35.62 14.48 11.68
CA ASP A 837 -35.76 13.17 11.08
C ASP A 837 -34.50 12.30 11.31
N ALA A 838 -34.54 11.05 10.81
CA ALA A 838 -33.44 10.12 10.95
C ALA A 838 -32.16 10.54 10.20
N ASN A 839 -32.22 11.55 9.32
CA ASN A 839 -31.07 12.13 8.62
C ASN A 839 -30.53 13.39 9.32
N GLY A 840 -31.08 13.75 10.50
CA GLY A 840 -30.71 14.97 11.21
C GLY A 840 -31.28 16.25 10.56
N ILE A 841 -32.27 16.16 9.67
CA ILE A 841 -32.88 17.34 9.03
C ILE A 841 -33.99 17.89 9.93
N LEU A 842 -33.89 19.17 10.28
CA LEU A 842 -34.86 19.86 11.13
C LEU A 842 -36.08 20.35 10.33
N ASN A 843 -37.26 19.91 10.75
CA ASN A 843 -38.55 20.39 10.30
C ASN A 843 -39.19 21.22 11.42
N VAL A 844 -39.51 22.49 11.14
CA VAL A 844 -40.20 23.36 12.08
C VAL A 844 -41.59 23.69 11.56
N SER A 845 -42.59 23.67 12.41
CA SER A 845 -43.94 24.12 12.05
C SER A 845 -44.50 25.00 13.14
N ALA A 846 -45.36 25.95 12.78
CA ALA A 846 -46.16 26.69 13.73
C ALA A 846 -47.65 26.51 13.40
N GLU A 847 -48.45 26.36 14.44
CA GLU A 847 -49.90 26.27 14.41
C GLU A 847 -50.49 27.38 15.29
N VAL A 848 -51.33 28.23 14.71
CA VAL A 848 -52.11 29.18 15.49
C VAL A 848 -53.29 28.43 16.11
N LEU A 849 -53.25 28.21 17.42
CA LEU A 849 -54.21 27.32 18.11
C LEU A 849 -55.66 27.82 18.07
N THR A 850 -55.87 29.10 17.80
CA THR A 850 -57.21 29.72 17.77
C THR A 850 -57.86 29.66 16.39
N THR A 851 -57.08 29.66 15.30
CA THR A 851 -57.58 29.56 13.92
C THR A 851 -57.36 28.19 13.30
N GLY A 852 -56.48 27.36 13.88
CA GLY A 852 -56.04 26.08 13.32
C GLY A 852 -55.11 26.25 12.11
N GLU A 853 -54.68 27.47 11.79
CA GLU A 853 -53.81 27.74 10.66
C GLU A 853 -52.41 27.18 10.94
N LYS A 854 -51.94 26.29 10.06
CA LYS A 854 -50.63 25.63 10.15
C LYS A 854 -49.72 26.14 9.05
N GLN A 855 -48.56 26.63 9.43
CA GLN A 855 -47.45 26.86 8.53
C GLN A 855 -46.31 25.92 8.89
N LYS A 856 -45.86 25.11 7.93
CA LYS A 856 -44.72 24.20 8.10
C LYS A 856 -43.57 24.71 7.25
N ILE A 857 -42.40 24.79 7.86
CA ILE A 857 -41.13 25.14 7.27
C ILE A 857 -40.17 23.98 7.53
N THR A 858 -39.74 23.30 6.48
CA THR A 858 -38.54 22.49 6.62
C THR A 858 -37.36 23.46 6.67
N ILE A 859 -36.63 23.48 7.78
CA ILE A 859 -35.44 24.34 7.90
C ILE A 859 -34.32 23.61 7.20
N THR A 860 -34.36 23.73 5.88
CA THR A 860 -33.17 23.70 5.06
C THR A 860 -32.57 25.09 5.17
N ASN A 861 -31.29 25.20 5.54
CA ASN A 861 -30.61 26.50 5.50
C ASN A 861 -30.58 26.98 4.03
N ASP A 862 -31.56 27.78 3.62
CA ASP A 862 -31.73 28.18 2.21
C ASP A 862 -30.69 29.23 1.80
N LYS A 863 -30.11 29.97 2.76
CA LYS A 863 -29.01 30.90 2.50
C LYS A 863 -27.71 30.12 2.33
N GLY A 864 -27.38 29.83 1.07
CA GLY A 864 -26.14 29.15 0.67
C GLY A 864 -26.31 27.71 0.18
N ARG A 865 -27.54 27.16 0.20
CA ARG A 865 -27.86 25.94 -0.53
C ARG A 865 -28.30 26.26 -1.94
N LEU A 866 -27.96 25.35 -2.85
CA LEU A 866 -28.45 25.37 -4.22
C LEU A 866 -29.98 25.29 -4.20
N SER A 867 -30.65 26.26 -4.80
CA SER A 867 -32.09 26.22 -5.05
C SER A 867 -32.45 24.98 -5.87
N LYS A 868 -33.72 24.57 -5.83
CA LYS A 868 -34.17 23.42 -6.64
C LYS A 868 -33.84 23.62 -8.13
N ASP A 869 -33.97 24.85 -8.64
CA ASP A 869 -33.60 25.19 -10.02
C ASP A 869 -32.09 25.12 -10.26
N GLU A 870 -31.25 25.47 -9.27
CA GLU A 870 -29.80 25.31 -9.35
C GLU A 870 -29.38 23.84 -9.24
N ILE A 871 -30.04 23.04 -8.41
CA ILE A 871 -29.84 21.59 -8.33
C ILE A 871 -30.24 20.97 -9.67
N GLU A 872 -31.41 21.30 -10.21
CA GLU A 872 -31.86 20.83 -11.52
C GLU A 872 -30.95 21.33 -12.65
N ARG A 873 -30.44 22.57 -12.58
CA ARG A 873 -29.41 23.08 -13.51
C ARG A 873 -28.13 22.27 -13.38
N MET A 874 -27.63 22.02 -12.17
CA MET A 874 -26.42 21.24 -11.93
C MET A 874 -26.58 19.77 -12.32
N ILE A 875 -27.77 19.19 -12.18
CA ILE A 875 -28.10 17.87 -12.69
C ILE A 875 -28.07 17.88 -14.23
N ARG A 876 -28.73 18.86 -14.87
CA ARG A 876 -28.70 19.02 -16.34
C ARG A 876 -27.29 19.29 -16.86
N GLU A 877 -26.50 20.10 -16.16
CA GLU A 877 -25.10 20.36 -16.47
C GLU A 877 -24.27 19.09 -16.27
N ALA A 878 -24.46 18.33 -15.19
CA ALA A 878 -23.81 17.04 -14.98
C ALA A 878 -24.18 16.02 -16.08
N GLU A 879 -25.42 16.01 -16.54
CA GLU A 879 -25.88 15.20 -17.68
C GLU A 879 -25.25 15.68 -19.00
N LYS A 880 -25.14 17.00 -19.22
CA LYS A 880 -24.42 17.57 -20.37
C LYS A 880 -22.94 17.22 -20.35
N TYR A 881 -22.28 17.39 -19.21
CA TYR A 881 -20.87 17.01 -19.02
C TYR A 881 -20.67 15.52 -19.16
N LYS A 882 -21.64 14.69 -18.77
CA LYS A 882 -21.60 13.25 -19.04
C LYS A 882 -21.57 12.96 -20.55
N VAL A 883 -22.36 13.67 -21.34
CA VAL A 883 -22.34 13.52 -22.82
C VAL A 883 -21.02 14.01 -23.40
N GLU A 884 -20.48 15.14 -22.94
CA GLU A 884 -19.16 15.64 -23.35
C GLU A 884 -18.03 14.68 -22.95
N ASP A 885 -18.07 14.11 -21.74
CA ASP A 885 -17.16 13.07 -21.27
C ASP A 885 -17.26 11.82 -22.16
N GLU A 886 -18.48 11.44 -22.59
CA GLU A 886 -18.70 10.32 -23.54
C GLU A 886 -18.12 10.60 -24.93
N ASP A 887 -18.24 11.83 -25.45
CA ASP A 887 -17.67 12.21 -26.75
C ASP A 887 -16.14 12.31 -26.70
N ASN A 888 -15.58 12.90 -25.64
CA ASN A 888 -14.13 12.88 -25.40
C ASN A 888 -13.61 11.44 -25.26
N LYS A 889 -14.37 10.57 -24.58
CA LYS A 889 -14.05 9.14 -24.50
C LYS A 889 -14.02 8.50 -25.88
N LYS A 890 -14.99 8.77 -26.77
CA LYS A 890 -14.97 8.24 -28.15
C LYS A 890 -13.71 8.68 -28.91
N LYS A 891 -13.29 9.94 -28.77
CA LYS A 891 -12.07 10.47 -29.37
C LYS A 891 -10.81 9.75 -28.85
N VAL A 892 -10.71 9.58 -27.54
CA VAL A 892 -9.62 8.83 -26.91
C VAL A 892 -9.63 7.35 -27.35
N ASP A 893 -10.79 6.72 -27.38
CA ASP A 893 -10.96 5.33 -27.80
C ASP A 893 -10.58 5.13 -29.28
N ALA A 894 -10.95 6.07 -30.17
CA ALA A 894 -10.60 6.03 -31.59
C ALA A 894 -9.09 6.17 -31.82
N LYS A 895 -8.43 7.10 -31.10
CA LYS A 895 -6.97 7.25 -31.08
C LYS A 895 -6.29 5.97 -30.63
N ILE A 896 -6.74 5.42 -29.50
CA ILE A 896 -6.20 4.20 -28.92
C ILE A 896 -6.40 3.01 -29.85
N ALA A 897 -7.54 2.90 -30.54
CA ALA A 897 -7.79 1.86 -31.53
C ALA A 897 -6.80 1.94 -32.71
N LEU A 898 -6.50 3.16 -33.18
CA LEU A 898 -5.49 3.38 -34.22
C LEU A 898 -4.08 3.02 -33.75
N GLU A 899 -3.69 3.46 -32.55
CA GLU A 899 -2.41 3.13 -31.91
C GLU A 899 -2.26 1.61 -31.75
N TYR A 900 -3.26 0.95 -31.18
CA TYR A 900 -3.28 -0.50 -31.01
C TYR A 900 -3.13 -1.23 -32.34
N TYR A 901 -3.89 -0.84 -33.35
CA TYR A 901 -3.78 -1.47 -34.66
C TYR A 901 -2.39 -1.25 -35.26
N ALA A 902 -1.84 -0.04 -35.22
CA ALA A 902 -0.48 0.22 -35.72
C ALA A 902 0.59 -0.61 -34.99
N TYR A 903 0.49 -0.71 -33.67
CA TYR A 903 1.45 -1.45 -32.85
C TYR A 903 1.30 -2.97 -32.98
N ASP A 904 0.08 -3.49 -33.08
CA ASP A 904 -0.18 -4.92 -33.30
C ASP A 904 0.39 -5.41 -34.65
N ILE A 905 0.21 -4.61 -35.70
CA ILE A 905 0.76 -4.87 -37.02
C ILE A 905 2.30 -4.85 -36.97
N ARG A 906 2.88 -3.87 -36.28
CA ARG A 906 4.34 -3.80 -36.07
C ARG A 906 4.86 -5.05 -35.36
N ASN A 907 4.19 -5.48 -34.29
CA ASN A 907 4.59 -6.65 -33.52
C ASN A 907 4.44 -7.94 -34.34
N THR A 908 3.42 -8.03 -35.20
CA THR A 908 3.24 -9.15 -36.12
C THR A 908 4.39 -9.26 -37.12
N LEU A 909 4.93 -8.14 -37.59
CA LEU A 909 6.11 -8.12 -38.47
C LEU A 909 7.41 -8.53 -37.75
N MET A 910 7.49 -8.31 -36.43
CA MET A 910 8.68 -8.65 -35.63
C MET A 910 8.71 -10.13 -35.22
N ASP A 911 7.58 -10.83 -35.25
CA ASP A 911 7.50 -12.26 -34.94
C ASP A 911 8.10 -13.10 -36.09
N GLU A 912 9.22 -13.79 -35.80
CA GLU A 912 9.95 -14.61 -36.77
C GLU A 912 9.09 -15.64 -37.51
N LYS A 913 8.09 -16.25 -36.84
CA LYS A 913 7.20 -17.24 -37.48
C LYS A 913 6.33 -16.62 -38.56
N ASN A 914 5.78 -15.44 -38.30
CA ASN A 914 4.92 -14.72 -39.25
C ASN A 914 5.74 -13.99 -40.31
N ASN A 915 6.91 -13.47 -39.92
CA ASN A 915 7.86 -12.78 -40.78
C ASN A 915 8.39 -13.67 -41.92
N SER A 916 8.49 -15.00 -41.70
CA SER A 916 8.90 -15.97 -42.73
C SER A 916 7.90 -16.15 -43.87
N LYS A 917 6.63 -15.74 -43.70
CA LYS A 917 5.53 -15.92 -44.67
C LYS A 917 5.31 -14.73 -45.60
N LEU A 918 6.03 -13.62 -45.40
CA LEU A 918 5.87 -12.37 -46.15
C LEU A 918 7.07 -12.10 -47.05
N THR A 919 6.86 -11.49 -48.22
CA THR A 919 7.95 -11.02 -49.08
C THR A 919 8.57 -9.73 -48.54
N GLU A 920 9.85 -9.46 -48.84
CA GLU A 920 10.53 -8.22 -48.41
C GLU A 920 9.83 -6.94 -48.89
N VAL A 921 9.17 -6.99 -50.05
CA VAL A 921 8.40 -5.86 -50.60
C VAL A 921 7.13 -5.61 -49.78
N GLU A 922 6.43 -6.67 -49.39
CA GLU A 922 5.24 -6.60 -48.53
C GLU A 922 5.59 -6.10 -47.13
N LYS A 923 6.69 -6.60 -46.55
CA LYS A 923 7.20 -6.14 -45.24
C LYS A 923 7.48 -4.64 -45.26
N LYS A 924 8.26 -4.18 -46.25
CA LYS A 924 8.60 -2.76 -46.38
C LYS A 924 7.34 -1.90 -46.55
N LYS A 925 6.38 -2.35 -47.36
CA LYS A 925 5.12 -1.64 -47.59
C LYS A 925 4.29 -1.49 -46.29
N ILE A 926 4.17 -2.56 -45.50
CA ILE A 926 3.49 -2.50 -44.20
C ILE A 926 4.27 -1.61 -43.23
N GLN A 927 5.59 -1.79 -43.17
CA GLN A 927 6.45 -1.05 -42.25
C GLN A 927 6.39 0.46 -42.52
N ASP A 928 6.48 0.88 -43.79
CA ASP A 928 6.35 2.30 -44.17
C ASP A 928 4.96 2.85 -43.80
N ALA A 929 3.89 2.08 -44.01
CA ALA A 929 2.53 2.49 -43.67
C ALA A 929 2.33 2.65 -42.15
N VAL A 930 2.88 1.73 -41.36
CA VAL A 930 2.84 1.78 -39.90
C VAL A 930 3.67 2.95 -39.38
N VAL A 931 4.91 3.13 -39.85
CA VAL A 931 5.80 4.24 -39.45
C VAL A 931 5.17 5.58 -39.78
N ASN A 932 4.59 5.74 -40.97
CA ASN A 932 3.89 6.97 -41.35
C ASN A 932 2.65 7.24 -40.48
N THR A 933 1.96 6.19 -40.02
CA THR A 933 0.81 6.31 -39.13
C THR A 933 1.23 6.70 -37.72
N ILE A 934 2.28 6.08 -37.19
CA ILE A 934 2.86 6.42 -35.88
C ILE A 934 3.37 7.86 -35.88
N ASN A 935 4.13 8.26 -36.91
CA ASN A 935 4.58 9.65 -37.06
C ASN A 935 3.38 10.62 -37.10
N TRP A 936 2.31 10.27 -37.83
CA TRP A 936 1.12 11.11 -37.88
C TRP A 936 0.45 11.23 -36.50
N LEU A 937 0.33 10.12 -35.75
CA LEU A 937 -0.18 10.11 -34.38
C LEU A 937 0.62 11.07 -33.47
N ASP A 938 1.95 11.07 -33.56
CA ASP A 938 2.82 11.93 -32.74
C ASP A 938 2.56 13.42 -32.94
N TRP A 939 2.21 13.85 -34.17
CA TRP A 939 1.92 15.25 -34.48
C TRP A 939 0.45 15.65 -34.34
N ASN A 940 -0.48 14.68 -34.26
CA ASN A 940 -1.93 14.91 -34.30
C ASN A 940 -2.63 14.38 -33.05
N GLN A 941 -2.05 14.64 -31.87
CA GLN A 941 -2.54 14.16 -30.58
C GLN A 941 -3.95 14.67 -30.21
N LEU A 942 -4.39 15.78 -30.82
CA LEU A 942 -5.67 16.45 -30.57
C LEU A 942 -6.70 16.31 -31.71
N ALA A 943 -6.45 15.45 -32.71
CA ALA A 943 -7.36 15.24 -33.85
C ALA A 943 -8.74 14.71 -33.41
N GLU A 944 -9.77 14.92 -34.22
CA GLU A 944 -11.12 14.42 -33.91
C GLU A 944 -11.27 12.90 -34.09
N ALA A 945 -12.30 12.31 -33.47
CA ALA A 945 -12.53 10.86 -33.50
C ALA A 945 -12.60 10.33 -34.94
N GLU A 946 -13.28 11.04 -35.84
CA GLU A 946 -13.44 10.68 -37.24
C GLU A 946 -12.10 10.65 -37.99
N GLU A 947 -11.16 11.54 -37.64
CA GLU A 947 -9.84 11.58 -38.28
C GLU A 947 -9.01 10.34 -37.90
N PHE A 948 -9.05 9.93 -36.64
CA PHE A 948 -8.44 8.68 -36.20
C PHE A 948 -9.08 7.47 -36.87
N GLU A 949 -10.42 7.45 -36.98
CA GLU A 949 -11.16 6.39 -37.67
C GLU A 949 -10.85 6.32 -39.18
N GLU A 950 -10.66 7.46 -39.84
CA GLU A 950 -10.26 7.48 -41.24
C GLU A 950 -8.83 6.97 -41.41
N LYS A 951 -7.94 7.36 -40.49
CA LYS A 951 -6.55 6.92 -40.50
C LYS A 951 -6.42 5.41 -40.26
N ILE A 952 -7.21 4.83 -39.36
CA ILE A 952 -7.20 3.37 -39.12
C ILE A 952 -7.76 2.62 -40.33
N LYS A 953 -8.80 3.15 -41.01
CA LYS A 953 -9.32 2.58 -42.26
C LYS A 953 -8.25 2.59 -43.36
N LYS A 954 -7.49 3.67 -43.48
CA LYS A 954 -6.35 3.78 -44.41
C LYS A 954 -5.23 2.78 -44.08
N LEU A 955 -4.89 2.61 -42.80
CA LEU A 955 -3.88 1.63 -42.41
C LEU A 955 -4.37 0.20 -42.66
N ARG A 956 -5.63 -0.11 -42.33
CA ARG A 956 -6.26 -1.41 -42.59
C ARG A 956 -6.28 -1.77 -44.08
N SER A 957 -6.62 -0.82 -44.96
CA SER A 957 -6.65 -1.10 -46.40
C SER A 957 -5.28 -1.49 -46.98
N VAL A 958 -4.19 -1.04 -46.35
CA VAL A 958 -2.82 -1.43 -46.73
C VAL A 958 -2.42 -2.76 -46.10
N CYS A 959 -2.69 -2.95 -44.80
CA CYS A 959 -2.15 -4.09 -44.05
C CYS A 959 -3.03 -5.36 -44.15
N SER A 960 -4.35 -5.25 -44.12
CA SER A 960 -5.25 -6.41 -44.07
C SER A 960 -5.13 -7.35 -45.28
N PRO A 961 -5.02 -6.86 -46.54
CA PRO A 961 -4.84 -7.75 -47.71
C PRO A 961 -3.53 -8.53 -47.68
N VAL A 962 -2.51 -8.00 -47.02
CA VAL A 962 -1.17 -8.60 -46.94
C VAL A 962 -1.10 -9.59 -45.77
N ILE A 963 -1.73 -9.25 -44.64
CA ILE A 963 -1.77 -10.10 -43.44
C ILE A 963 -2.72 -11.28 -43.58
N ALA A 964 -3.76 -11.17 -44.41
CA ALA A 964 -4.62 -12.31 -44.77
C ALA A 964 -3.85 -13.45 -45.47
N ASN A 965 -2.63 -13.21 -45.97
CA ASN A 965 -1.75 -14.24 -46.53
C ASN A 965 -0.84 -14.91 -45.48
N VAL A 966 -0.81 -14.38 -44.24
CA VAL A 966 0.03 -14.86 -43.13
C VAL A 966 -0.69 -15.93 -42.29
N TYR A 967 -2.01 -15.79 -42.16
CA TYR A 967 -2.93 -16.75 -41.53
C TYR A 967 -3.51 -17.69 -42.57
#